data_AF-A0A3R6X2Z2-F1
#
_entry.id   AF-A0A3R6X2Z2-F1
#
_cell.length_a   1.000
_cell.length_b   1.000
_cell.length_c   1.000
_cell.angle_alpha   90.00
_cell.angle_beta   90.00
_cell.angle_gamma   90.00
#
_symmetry.space_group_name_H-M   'P 1'
#
loop_
_entity.id
_entity.type
_entity.pdbx_description
1 polymer ?
#
loop_
_entity_poly.entity_id
_entity_poly.type
_entity_poly.pdbx_seq_one_letter_code
_entity_poly.pdbx_strand_id
1 'polypeptide(L)'
;MPTVGVKRDELFAAIGQTFTDEEFDHLCFEFGIELDDITSERQIKQKEQGVNAAIGADDTVIYKIDVPANRYDLLCVEGIARALRVFMKKELPPVFQVVAAKNHAVHRLTVKHGHGLETSRPYVVSCVLRGVTFTQPRYDSFIDLQDKLHQNICRRRTLVAIGTHDLDTIEGPFTYEAQVPTDISFVPLSQSREFNAKELLDHYRTSPDAKHLKPYTDIIYDLPAYPVIRDSNGTVLSLPPIINSEHSKIKLSTRNVFVECTATDITKANVVLNTVIAMFSQYCDAPFTVEPVEITYDRDGHREVTPDLSNRQVVTKVDDIHSMLFGKRPVIDLDVQRICDLCVKMQLAATYLPAIHSIEVQVPPTRSDILHAVDVMEDVGIAYGFDNIPMTFPPTLTVGGGQPLNNLGDHLRNEISRAGYLELLTHGLCSHDENFKLLNRPDDGTSAVVLSNPATIEFEVVRTTMIPGVLKTVQNNKGLSFKDGLKLFEISDVVVLDPAGSDVGAANIRRLCALYTGQTDGFEVIHGLVDRVMQLVGVPCVLDPHHSPTNYYAIVPSASTWLFLYKMRRNVNTDNTPRLFMAVDPTFFEGRCADIVWHRDGAATKLGTFGVLHPQVLHNYELLYPASVVEMDIQPLVLVKMSEKTKKGGGESWVQGDALDRELASLKQTISLCNPIFQGHVNDWCALNQAIVDTEKALFAAPAKPSRASKKVKLVELDRSFNTTPLAKDKDIAMYCIQTISSTSIFQNNINSSVYRLLAQTHGPPAASSGGGSRGNNPDDGRGVDVYVPSAAVSKPVPKAKRMHMDGILHGLPVASNYKLTTTTTDHFAYDAEMSTMNRDKDTSHFRKRDSYSEYVEARARFSKMHSVT
;
A
#
# COMPACT_ATOMS: atom_id res chain seq x y z
N MET A 1 13.86 -2.29 0.03
CA MET A 1 14.70 -3.49 0.19
C MET A 1 16.12 -3.08 -0.19
N PRO A 2 17.17 -3.59 0.47
CA PRO A 2 18.53 -3.32 0.02
C PRO A 2 18.74 -3.87 -1.38
N THR A 3 19.20 -3.03 -2.30
CA THR A 3 19.56 -3.42 -3.66
C THR A 3 21.08 -3.44 -3.79
N VAL A 4 21.63 -4.54 -4.30
CA VAL A 4 23.06 -4.73 -4.56
C VAL A 4 23.29 -4.71 -6.06
N GLY A 5 24.13 -3.77 -6.52
CA GLY A 5 24.53 -3.67 -7.93
C GLY A 5 25.78 -4.52 -8.15
N VAL A 6 25.67 -5.56 -8.97
CA VAL A 6 26.77 -6.51 -9.21
C VAL A 6 27.05 -6.63 -10.70
N LYS A 7 28.32 -6.62 -11.08
CA LYS A 7 28.72 -6.87 -12.48
C LYS A 7 28.44 -8.33 -12.82
N ARG A 8 27.64 -8.57 -13.87
CA ARG A 8 27.17 -9.91 -14.25
C ARG A 8 28.33 -10.89 -14.43
N ASP A 9 29.32 -10.50 -15.24
CA ASP A 9 30.41 -11.39 -15.62
C ASP A 9 31.31 -11.72 -14.42
N GLU A 10 31.50 -10.77 -13.49
CA GLU A 10 32.23 -10.99 -12.23
C GLU A 10 31.45 -11.92 -11.29
N LEU A 11 30.12 -11.74 -11.19
CA LEU A 11 29.27 -12.62 -10.40
C LEU A 11 29.30 -14.06 -10.94
N PHE A 12 29.15 -14.23 -12.26
CA PHE A 12 29.18 -15.55 -12.90
C PHE A 12 30.53 -16.23 -12.77
N ALA A 13 31.62 -15.46 -12.90
CA ALA A 13 32.96 -15.94 -12.61
C ALA A 13 33.11 -16.39 -11.15
N ALA A 14 32.56 -15.63 -10.20
CA ALA A 14 32.56 -15.99 -8.78
C ALA A 14 31.71 -17.22 -8.46
N ILE A 15 30.60 -17.44 -9.18
CA ILE A 15 29.75 -18.65 -9.05
C ILE A 15 30.41 -19.86 -9.74
N GLY A 16 31.27 -19.63 -10.73
CA GLY A 16 31.91 -20.66 -11.54
C GLY A 16 30.98 -21.26 -12.61
N GLN A 17 29.93 -20.53 -13.01
CA GLN A 17 29.00 -20.91 -14.08
C GLN A 17 28.39 -19.65 -14.70
N THR A 18 28.19 -19.70 -16.01
CA THR A 18 27.44 -18.68 -16.76
C THR A 18 25.97 -19.08 -16.84
N PHE A 19 25.08 -18.11 -16.69
CA PHE A 19 23.64 -18.28 -16.79
C PHE A 19 23.07 -17.37 -17.87
N THR A 20 21.93 -17.74 -18.44
CA THR A 20 21.07 -16.76 -19.13
C THR A 20 20.36 -15.88 -18.10
N ASP A 21 19.82 -14.75 -18.55
CA ASP A 21 19.07 -13.84 -17.67
C ASP A 21 17.86 -14.54 -17.05
N GLU A 22 17.14 -15.37 -17.81
CA GLU A 22 16.00 -16.17 -17.34
C GLU A 22 16.40 -17.27 -16.35
N GLU A 23 17.52 -17.97 -16.61
CA GLU A 23 18.02 -19.00 -15.70
C GLU A 23 18.46 -18.40 -14.36
N PHE A 24 19.10 -17.23 -14.40
CA PHE A 24 19.55 -16.55 -13.19
C PHE A 24 18.37 -15.98 -12.40
N ASP A 25 17.35 -15.44 -13.08
CA ASP A 25 16.11 -14.97 -12.45
C ASP A 25 15.38 -16.12 -11.74
N HIS A 26 15.27 -17.29 -12.37
CA HIS A 26 14.70 -18.47 -11.74
C HIS A 26 15.49 -18.93 -10.51
N LEU A 27 16.83 -18.90 -10.58
CA LEU A 27 17.70 -19.23 -9.43
C LEU A 27 17.51 -18.22 -8.29
N CYS A 28 17.36 -16.94 -8.61
CA CYS A 28 17.07 -15.89 -7.64
C CYS A 28 15.75 -16.17 -6.94
N PHE A 29 14.69 -16.44 -7.71
CA PHE A 29 13.36 -16.75 -7.19
C PHE A 29 13.37 -17.98 -6.26
N GLU A 30 14.03 -19.08 -6.67
CA GLU A 30 14.17 -20.28 -5.83
C GLU A 30 14.89 -20.01 -4.50
N PHE A 31 15.88 -19.13 -4.50
CA PHE A 31 16.65 -18.79 -3.30
C PHE A 31 15.96 -17.74 -2.41
N GLY A 32 15.01 -16.98 -2.96
CA GLY A 32 14.32 -15.90 -2.25
C GLY A 32 14.98 -14.52 -2.39
N ILE A 33 15.71 -14.29 -3.49
CA ILE A 33 16.21 -12.97 -3.91
C ILE A 33 15.55 -12.58 -5.25
N GLU A 34 15.54 -11.30 -5.61
CA GLU A 34 14.87 -10.83 -6.84
C GLU A 34 15.85 -10.09 -7.74
N LEU A 35 15.84 -10.40 -9.04
CA LEU A 35 16.55 -9.63 -10.05
C LEU A 35 15.68 -8.42 -10.47
N ASP A 36 15.80 -7.30 -9.77
CA ASP A 36 14.94 -6.10 -9.95
C ASP A 36 15.17 -5.42 -11.32
N ASP A 37 16.43 -5.33 -11.76
CA ASP A 37 16.75 -4.65 -13.03
C ASP A 37 18.10 -5.11 -13.63
N ILE A 38 18.22 -5.02 -14.95
CA ILE A 38 19.46 -5.26 -15.70
C ILE A 38 19.82 -3.96 -16.41
N THR A 39 20.92 -3.33 -15.98
CA THR A 39 21.34 -2.01 -16.49
C THR A 39 22.83 -2.00 -16.84
N SER A 40 23.37 -0.88 -17.33
CA SER A 40 24.82 -0.67 -17.45
C SER A 40 25.24 0.63 -16.76
N GLU A 41 26.53 0.78 -16.40
CA GLU A 41 27.02 2.04 -15.82
C GLU A 41 26.70 3.24 -16.72
N ARG A 42 26.81 3.03 -18.03
CA ARG A 42 26.44 4.02 -19.04
C ARG A 42 24.98 4.45 -18.94
N GLN A 43 24.06 3.49 -18.84
CA GLN A 43 22.63 3.78 -18.71
C GLN A 43 22.29 4.49 -17.40
N ILE A 44 22.94 4.12 -16.29
CA ILE A 44 22.76 4.77 -14.98
C ILE A 44 23.22 6.23 -15.06
N LYS A 45 24.46 6.48 -15.52
CA LYS A 45 25.01 7.83 -15.67
C LYS A 45 24.18 8.68 -16.65
N GLN A 46 23.71 8.09 -17.74
CA GLN A 46 22.83 8.78 -18.69
C GLN A 46 21.50 9.21 -18.05
N LYS A 47 20.90 8.37 -17.21
CA LYS A 47 19.62 8.62 -16.56
C LYS A 47 19.73 9.67 -15.44
N GLU A 48 20.82 9.65 -14.67
CA GLU A 48 21.01 10.51 -13.50
C GLU A 48 21.69 11.85 -13.81
N GLN A 49 22.70 11.83 -14.68
CA GLN A 49 23.60 12.97 -14.93
C GLN A 49 23.53 13.48 -16.37
N GLY A 50 22.68 12.87 -17.20
CA GLY A 50 22.47 13.23 -18.60
C GLY A 50 23.51 12.60 -19.54
N VAL A 51 23.27 12.78 -20.84
CA VAL A 51 24.00 12.07 -21.91
C VAL A 51 25.51 12.38 -21.92
N ASN A 52 25.90 13.60 -21.56
CA ASN A 52 27.31 14.01 -21.60
C ASN A 52 28.18 13.32 -20.53
N ALA A 53 27.59 12.94 -19.39
CA ALA A 53 28.28 12.21 -18.31
C ALA A 53 28.44 10.71 -18.61
N ALA A 54 27.69 10.20 -19.59
CA ALA A 54 27.77 8.79 -20.04
C ALA A 54 28.86 8.57 -21.10
N ILE A 55 29.48 9.63 -21.62
CA ILE A 55 30.56 9.54 -22.63
C ILE A 55 31.83 9.05 -21.91
N GLY A 56 32.23 7.80 -22.20
CA GLY A 56 33.38 7.14 -21.56
C GLY A 56 33.01 6.25 -20.37
N ALA A 57 31.72 6.10 -20.04
CA ALA A 57 31.24 5.12 -19.08
C ALA A 57 31.24 3.71 -19.69
N ASP A 58 31.54 2.72 -18.85
CA ASP A 58 31.57 1.32 -19.27
C ASP A 58 30.14 0.82 -19.58
N ASP A 59 30.03 -0.03 -20.60
CA ASP A 59 28.74 -0.64 -20.99
C ASP A 59 28.61 -2.07 -20.42
N THR A 60 29.38 -2.35 -19.36
CA THR A 60 29.29 -3.60 -18.61
C THR A 60 27.91 -3.78 -18.01
N VAL A 61 27.40 -5.00 -18.13
CA VAL A 61 26.08 -5.38 -17.64
C VAL A 61 26.12 -5.52 -16.12
N ILE A 62 25.25 -4.77 -15.46
CA ILE A 62 25.05 -4.72 -14.01
C ILE A 62 23.68 -5.28 -13.69
N TYR A 63 23.67 -6.31 -12.84
CA TYR A 63 22.46 -6.83 -12.21
C TYR A 63 22.18 -6.06 -10.93
N LYS A 64 20.95 -5.59 -10.79
CA LYS A 64 20.44 -5.06 -9.53
C LYS A 64 19.64 -6.14 -8.85
N ILE A 65 20.21 -6.69 -7.78
CA ILE A 65 19.61 -7.78 -7.02
C ILE A 65 19.04 -7.21 -5.73
N ASP A 66 17.74 -7.37 -5.54
CA ASP A 66 17.07 -7.06 -4.28
C ASP A 66 17.23 -8.22 -3.31
N VAL A 67 17.76 -7.90 -2.13
CA VAL A 67 18.06 -8.89 -1.08
C VAL A 67 17.19 -8.65 0.16
N PRO A 68 16.84 -9.70 0.92
CA PRO A 68 16.14 -9.58 2.18
C PRO A 68 16.88 -8.69 3.19
N ALA A 69 16.16 -7.81 3.88
CA ALA A 69 16.77 -6.85 4.81
C ALA A 69 17.36 -7.49 6.08
N ASN A 70 17.01 -8.74 6.37
CA ASN A 70 17.52 -9.56 7.48
C ASN A 70 18.83 -10.28 7.14
N ARG A 71 19.14 -10.50 5.85
CA ARG A 71 20.33 -11.26 5.40
C ARG A 71 21.49 -10.33 5.06
N TYR A 72 22.22 -9.89 6.08
CA TYR A 72 23.37 -8.99 5.91
C TYR A 72 24.54 -9.61 5.15
N ASP A 73 24.63 -10.94 5.16
CA ASP A 73 25.60 -11.72 4.42
C ASP A 73 25.43 -11.63 2.90
N LEU A 74 24.30 -11.14 2.39
CA LEU A 74 24.00 -11.00 0.96
C LEU A 74 24.23 -9.58 0.42
N LEU A 75 24.81 -8.67 1.21
CA LEU A 75 24.99 -7.26 0.83
C LEU A 75 26.19 -7.00 -0.12
N CYS A 76 26.87 -8.04 -0.60
CA CYS A 76 28.02 -7.93 -1.49
C CYS A 76 28.09 -9.12 -2.46
N VAL A 77 28.93 -9.00 -3.50
CA VAL A 77 29.13 -10.04 -4.53
C VAL A 77 29.64 -11.34 -3.89
N GLU A 78 30.58 -11.23 -2.95
CA GLU A 78 31.19 -12.35 -2.25
C GLU A 78 30.15 -13.20 -1.51
N GLY A 79 29.24 -12.50 -0.84
CA GLY A 79 28.12 -13.06 -0.09
C GLY A 79 27.13 -13.79 -0.97
N ILE A 80 26.61 -13.09 -1.98
CA ILE A 80 25.63 -13.64 -2.94
C ILE A 80 26.23 -14.84 -3.67
N ALA A 81 27.43 -14.70 -4.24
CA ALA A 81 28.06 -15.79 -4.99
C ALA A 81 28.28 -17.02 -4.11
N ARG A 82 28.73 -16.85 -2.86
CA ARG A 82 28.93 -17.96 -1.94
C ARG A 82 27.61 -18.62 -1.53
N ALA A 83 26.59 -17.83 -1.20
CA ALA A 83 25.28 -18.36 -0.84
C ALA A 83 24.68 -19.20 -1.99
N LEU A 84 24.75 -18.69 -3.23
CA LEU A 84 24.29 -19.41 -4.41
C LEU A 84 25.13 -20.67 -4.70
N ARG A 85 26.46 -20.64 -4.53
CA ARG A 85 27.30 -21.85 -4.68
C ARG A 85 26.93 -22.93 -3.68
N VAL A 86 26.67 -22.58 -2.42
CA VAL A 86 26.23 -23.52 -1.40
C VAL A 86 24.81 -24.03 -1.72
N PHE A 87 23.91 -23.15 -2.16
CA PHE A 87 22.56 -23.52 -2.54
C PHE A 87 22.53 -24.51 -3.72
N MET A 88 23.40 -24.30 -4.70
CA MET A 88 23.61 -25.21 -5.83
C MET A 88 24.44 -26.47 -5.48
N LYS A 89 24.82 -26.65 -4.21
CA LYS A 89 25.65 -27.76 -3.71
C LYS A 89 27.03 -27.88 -4.38
N LYS A 90 27.58 -26.76 -4.87
CA LYS A 90 28.92 -26.71 -5.48
C LYS A 90 30.03 -26.58 -4.44
N GLU A 91 29.70 -26.04 -3.26
CA GLU A 91 30.64 -25.77 -2.17
C GLU A 91 29.96 -26.08 -0.84
N LEU A 92 30.76 -26.46 0.17
CA LEU A 92 30.28 -26.55 1.55
C LEU A 92 30.40 -25.18 2.24
N PRO A 93 29.57 -24.88 3.25
CA PRO A 93 29.71 -23.65 4.02
C PRO A 93 31.12 -23.54 4.64
N PRO A 94 31.81 -22.39 4.52
CA PRO A 94 33.13 -22.23 5.11
C PRO A 94 33.06 -22.17 6.64
N VAL A 95 34.14 -22.58 7.29
CA VAL A 95 34.31 -22.47 8.74
C VAL A 95 35.23 -21.30 9.02
N PHE A 96 34.72 -20.31 9.74
CA PHE A 96 35.50 -19.13 10.14
C PHE A 96 36.28 -19.43 11.43
N GLN A 97 37.57 -19.13 11.45
CA GLN A 97 38.44 -19.46 12.58
C GLN A 97 39.20 -18.23 13.07
N VAL A 98 39.20 -18.04 14.39
CA VAL A 98 40.08 -17.08 15.06
C VAL A 98 41.43 -17.76 15.27
N VAL A 99 42.49 -17.19 14.68
CA VAL A 99 43.85 -17.73 14.73
C VAL A 99 44.73 -16.77 15.52
N ALA A 100 45.48 -17.31 16.49
CA ALA A 100 46.41 -16.52 17.27
C ALA A 100 47.52 -15.90 16.39
N ALA A 101 47.97 -14.70 16.77
CA ALA A 101 49.05 -14.01 16.08
C ALA A 101 50.32 -14.88 16.02
N LYS A 102 50.78 -15.20 14.80
CA LYS A 102 52.03 -15.93 14.60
C LYS A 102 53.19 -14.93 14.79
N ASN A 103 54.05 -15.19 15.78
CA ASN A 103 55.30 -14.48 16.04
C ASN A 103 55.22 -13.04 16.59
N HIS A 104 54.03 -12.54 16.97
CA HIS A 104 53.86 -11.21 17.55
C HIS A 104 52.83 -11.21 18.68
N ALA A 105 52.92 -10.23 19.58
CA ALA A 105 51.93 -10.07 20.65
C ALA A 105 50.56 -9.69 20.07
N VAL A 106 49.49 -10.15 20.73
CA VAL A 106 48.11 -9.80 20.36
C VAL A 106 47.94 -8.28 20.45
N HIS A 107 47.36 -7.70 19.40
CA HIS A 107 47.05 -6.27 19.38
C HIS A 107 46.07 -5.92 20.50
N ARG A 108 46.29 -4.76 21.13
CA ARG A 108 45.46 -4.27 22.24
C ARG A 108 44.82 -2.95 21.88
N LEU A 109 43.54 -2.80 22.20
CA LEU A 109 42.83 -1.53 22.13
C LEU A 109 42.25 -1.22 23.52
N THR A 110 42.63 -0.07 24.06
CA THR A 110 42.20 0.37 25.39
C THR A 110 41.09 1.41 25.27
N VAL A 111 39.92 1.14 25.85
CA VAL A 111 38.80 2.07 25.94
C VAL A 111 38.93 2.89 27.21
N LYS A 112 39.26 4.18 27.07
CA LYS A 112 39.45 5.06 28.21
C LYS A 112 38.12 5.53 28.77
N HIS A 113 38.04 5.61 30.09
CA HIS A 113 36.91 6.19 30.79
C HIS A 113 36.98 7.72 30.77
N GLY A 114 35.85 8.38 30.50
CA GLY A 114 35.72 9.84 30.67
C GLY A 114 35.04 10.57 29.53
N HIS A 115 34.82 11.87 29.75
CA HIS A 115 34.26 12.80 28.77
C HIS A 115 32.91 12.40 28.14
N GLY A 116 32.14 11.54 28.80
CA GLY A 116 30.79 11.11 28.35
C GLY A 116 30.80 10.06 27.25
N LEU A 117 31.94 9.40 27.00
CA LEU A 117 32.06 8.32 26.02
C LEU A 117 31.09 7.17 26.32
N GLU A 118 30.90 6.85 27.61
CA GLU A 118 30.06 5.73 28.06
C GLU A 118 28.58 5.93 27.75
N THR A 119 28.16 7.19 27.61
CA THR A 119 26.76 7.55 27.33
C THR A 119 26.54 7.77 25.85
N SER A 120 27.53 8.32 25.14
CA SER A 120 27.41 8.68 23.73
C SER A 120 27.75 7.54 22.77
N ARG A 121 28.81 6.76 23.03
CA ARG A 121 29.27 5.63 22.20
C ARG A 121 30.20 4.68 22.99
N PRO A 122 29.66 3.86 23.91
CA PRO A 122 30.45 3.10 24.88
C PRO A 122 31.31 1.96 24.33
N TYR A 123 30.97 1.38 23.18
CA TYR A 123 31.52 0.09 22.76
C TYR A 123 32.43 0.21 21.55
N VAL A 124 33.44 -0.66 21.50
CA VAL A 124 34.27 -0.88 20.32
C VAL A 124 34.62 -2.36 20.20
N VAL A 125 34.54 -2.88 18.98
CA VAL A 125 34.96 -4.24 18.64
C VAL A 125 35.96 -4.15 17.48
N SER A 126 36.94 -5.05 17.42
CA SER A 126 37.99 -4.97 16.39
C SER A 126 38.53 -6.33 15.98
N CYS A 127 39.13 -6.38 14.79
CA CYS A 127 39.83 -7.56 14.28
C CYS A 127 40.96 -7.18 13.33
N VAL A 128 41.85 -8.13 13.04
CA VAL A 128 42.89 -7.98 12.02
C VAL A 128 42.73 -9.05 10.93
N LEU A 129 42.68 -8.61 9.67
CA LEU A 129 42.74 -9.46 8.48
C LEU A 129 44.16 -9.40 7.91
N ARG A 130 44.86 -10.55 7.88
CA ARG A 130 46.25 -10.65 7.42
C ARG A 130 46.35 -11.16 5.98
N GLY A 131 47.26 -10.56 5.21
CA GLY A 131 47.56 -11.03 3.85
C GLY A 131 46.38 -10.92 2.89
N VAL A 132 45.56 -9.88 3.02
CA VAL A 132 44.44 -9.61 2.10
C VAL A 132 45.00 -9.29 0.71
N THR A 133 44.40 -9.90 -0.32
CA THR A 133 44.72 -9.60 -1.72
C THR A 133 43.64 -8.74 -2.36
N PHE A 134 43.89 -7.42 -2.38
CA PHE A 134 43.04 -6.45 -3.06
C PHE A 134 43.33 -6.40 -4.57
N THR A 135 42.29 -6.63 -5.35
CA THR A 135 42.19 -6.22 -6.75
C THR A 135 41.23 -5.03 -6.83
N GLN A 136 41.21 -4.29 -7.94
CA GLN A 136 40.28 -3.16 -8.09
C GLN A 136 38.81 -3.56 -7.79
N PRO A 137 38.26 -4.65 -8.37
CA PRO A 137 36.88 -5.06 -8.08
C PRO A 137 36.65 -5.43 -6.61
N ARG A 138 37.61 -6.10 -5.95
CA ARG A 138 37.49 -6.49 -4.54
C ARG A 138 37.55 -5.29 -3.60
N TYR A 139 38.39 -4.31 -3.94
CA TYR A 139 38.48 -3.06 -3.19
C TYR A 139 37.16 -2.29 -3.29
N ASP A 140 36.60 -2.18 -4.49
CA ASP A 140 35.31 -1.51 -4.69
C ASP A 140 34.17 -2.24 -3.96
N SER A 141 34.15 -3.58 -4.01
CA SER A 141 33.19 -4.40 -3.23
C SER A 141 33.35 -4.21 -1.71
N PHE A 142 34.58 -4.06 -1.22
CA PHE A 142 34.87 -3.85 0.20
C PHE A 142 34.30 -2.52 0.71
N ILE A 143 34.49 -1.44 -0.06
CA ILE A 143 33.94 -0.13 0.24
C ILE A 143 32.41 -0.13 0.11
N ASP A 144 31.85 -0.74 -0.94
CA ASP A 144 30.39 -0.82 -1.10
C ASP A 144 29.75 -1.60 0.06
N LEU A 145 30.31 -2.73 0.49
CA LEU A 145 29.81 -3.45 1.67
C LEU A 145 29.78 -2.57 2.91
N GLN A 146 30.85 -1.80 3.16
CA GLN A 146 30.93 -0.88 4.30
C GLN A 146 29.81 0.16 4.24
N ASP A 147 29.59 0.77 3.08
CA ASP A 147 28.55 1.78 2.87
C ASP A 147 27.13 1.18 2.99
N LYS A 148 26.90 -0.03 2.46
CA LYS A 148 25.62 -0.74 2.58
C LYS A 148 25.29 -1.07 4.04
N LEU A 149 26.26 -1.56 4.80
CA LEU A 149 26.11 -1.82 6.25
C LEU A 149 25.84 -0.51 7.01
N HIS A 150 26.58 0.57 6.69
CA HIS A 150 26.38 1.89 7.29
C HIS A 150 24.97 2.44 7.07
N GLN A 151 24.42 2.27 5.87
CA GLN A 151 23.07 2.74 5.53
C GLN A 151 21.97 1.89 6.17
N ASN A 152 22.17 0.58 6.27
CA ASN A 152 21.16 -0.37 6.75
C ASN A 152 21.28 -0.64 8.27
N ILE A 153 21.98 -1.71 8.68
CA ILE A 153 22.02 -2.17 10.08
C ILE A 153 22.56 -1.11 11.05
N CYS A 154 23.48 -0.26 10.58
CA CYS A 154 24.10 0.79 11.38
C CYS A 154 23.23 2.06 11.52
N ARG A 155 22.09 2.15 10.81
CA ARG A 155 21.18 3.32 10.73
C ARG A 155 21.94 4.63 10.48
N ARG A 156 22.58 4.72 9.31
CA ARG A 156 23.41 5.88 8.92
C ARG A 156 24.48 6.17 9.99
N ARG A 157 25.22 5.14 10.38
CA ARG A 157 26.30 5.18 11.40
C ARG A 157 25.89 5.59 12.82
N THR A 158 24.61 5.88 13.07
CA THR A 158 24.09 6.26 14.38
C THR A 158 24.38 5.18 15.42
N LEU A 159 24.17 3.90 15.05
CA LEU A 159 24.35 2.77 15.97
C LEU A 159 25.77 2.19 15.94
N VAL A 160 26.35 2.02 14.76
CA VAL A 160 27.68 1.42 14.56
C VAL A 160 28.41 2.16 13.46
N ALA A 161 29.69 2.48 13.66
CA ALA A 161 30.55 3.06 12.65
C ALA A 161 31.76 2.15 12.45
N ILE A 162 31.99 1.75 11.19
CA ILE A 162 33.10 0.88 10.78
C ILE A 162 34.21 1.79 10.28
N GLY A 163 35.40 1.65 10.85
CA GLY A 163 36.64 2.11 10.23
C GLY A 163 37.50 0.94 9.80
N THR A 164 38.35 1.23 8.83
CA THR A 164 39.23 0.27 8.15
C THR A 164 40.55 0.98 7.92
N HIS A 165 41.62 0.33 8.36
CA HIS A 165 42.94 0.93 8.44
C HIS A 165 44.00 0.01 7.85
N ASP A 166 44.97 0.59 7.15
CA ASP A 166 46.19 -0.12 6.75
C ASP A 166 47.06 -0.35 7.99
N LEU A 167 47.11 -1.60 8.46
CA LEU A 167 47.83 -1.99 9.67
C LEU A 167 49.34 -1.76 9.53
N ASP A 168 49.89 -1.76 8.33
CA ASP A 168 51.33 -1.57 8.11
C ASP A 168 51.76 -0.10 8.27
N THR A 169 50.78 0.82 8.39
CA THR A 169 51.02 2.26 8.60
C THR A 169 50.86 2.72 10.05
N ILE A 170 50.36 1.86 10.93
CA ILE A 170 49.97 2.21 12.31
C ILE A 170 50.66 1.28 13.31
N GLU A 171 50.84 1.74 14.55
CA GLU A 171 51.54 0.94 15.57
C GLU A 171 50.74 0.84 16.88
N GLY A 172 50.41 -0.38 17.32
CA GLY A 172 49.71 -0.63 18.58
C GLY A 172 50.63 -0.46 19.81
N PRO A 173 50.07 -0.35 21.04
CA PRO A 173 48.65 -0.48 21.38
C PRO A 173 47.81 0.74 20.98
N PHE A 174 46.54 0.50 20.69
CA PHE A 174 45.56 1.50 20.28
C PHE A 174 44.75 2.01 21.47
N THR A 175 44.20 3.22 21.36
CA THR A 175 43.31 3.82 22.37
C THR A 175 42.03 4.35 21.75
N TYR A 176 40.91 4.12 22.41
CA TYR A 176 39.60 4.70 22.09
C TYR A 176 39.16 5.59 23.25
N GLU A 177 39.04 6.88 23.01
CA GLU A 177 38.72 7.87 24.04
C GLU A 177 37.85 9.00 23.48
N ALA A 178 37.22 9.79 24.36
CA ALA A 178 36.56 11.03 23.96
C ALA A 178 37.41 12.24 24.39
N GLN A 179 37.70 13.15 23.46
CA GLN A 179 38.49 14.36 23.70
C GLN A 179 37.73 15.61 23.28
N VAL A 180 38.10 16.76 23.84
CA VAL A 180 37.52 18.05 23.45
C VAL A 180 37.82 18.30 21.96
N PRO A 181 36.86 18.77 21.15
CA PRO A 181 37.04 18.91 19.70
C PRO A 181 38.25 19.78 19.29
N THR A 182 38.61 20.77 20.11
CA THR A 182 39.76 21.66 19.88
C THR A 182 41.13 20.98 20.05
N ASP A 183 41.16 19.81 20.68
CA ASP A 183 42.40 19.11 21.01
C ASP A 183 42.69 17.96 20.02
N ILE A 184 41.77 17.73 19.08
CA ILE A 184 41.90 16.72 18.04
C ILE A 184 42.27 17.41 16.72
N SER A 185 43.49 17.18 16.25
CA SER A 185 43.99 17.64 14.95
C SER A 185 44.52 16.45 14.16
N PHE A 186 44.09 16.34 12.90
CA PHE A 186 44.56 15.32 11.97
C PHE A 186 44.24 15.68 10.51
N VAL A 187 44.83 14.95 9.57
CA VAL A 187 44.50 15.04 8.14
C VAL A 187 43.41 14.01 7.82
N PRO A 188 42.16 14.43 7.58
CA PRO A 188 41.06 13.51 7.28
C PRO A 188 41.17 12.96 5.86
N LEU A 189 40.48 11.84 5.61
CA LEU A 189 40.49 11.14 4.34
C LEU A 189 40.17 12.07 3.16
N SER A 190 40.95 11.94 2.09
CA SER A 190 40.84 12.72 0.85
C SER A 190 41.04 14.23 1.03
N GLN A 191 41.68 14.66 2.13
CA GLN A 191 42.13 16.03 2.35
C GLN A 191 43.66 16.07 2.42
N SER A 192 44.23 17.24 2.09
CA SER A 192 45.67 17.48 2.14
C SER A 192 46.11 18.34 3.33
N ARG A 193 45.18 19.12 3.90
CA ARG A 193 45.45 19.96 5.06
C ARG A 193 45.02 19.27 6.35
N GLU A 194 45.71 19.59 7.43
CA GLU A 194 45.29 19.25 8.78
C GLU A 194 44.10 20.13 9.20
N PHE A 195 43.13 19.53 9.86
CA PHE A 195 41.98 20.22 10.43
C PHE A 195 41.91 19.96 11.93
N ASN A 196 41.46 20.98 12.67
CA ASN A 196 40.89 20.73 13.98
C ASN A 196 39.51 20.07 13.85
N ALA A 197 39.13 19.15 14.75
CA ALA A 197 37.87 18.41 14.62
C ALA A 197 36.62 19.31 14.61
N LYS A 198 36.59 20.41 15.38
CA LYS A 198 35.46 21.36 15.34
C LYS A 198 35.38 22.06 13.98
N GLU A 199 36.52 22.55 13.49
CA GLU A 199 36.64 23.18 12.17
C GLU A 199 36.25 22.21 11.05
N LEU A 200 36.59 20.93 11.18
CA LEU A 200 36.27 19.88 10.22
C LEU A 200 34.76 19.67 10.09
N LEU A 201 34.04 19.58 11.21
CA LEU A 201 32.59 19.40 11.20
C LEU A 201 31.87 20.64 10.64
N ASP A 202 32.33 21.85 10.99
CA ASP A 202 31.81 23.08 10.39
C ASP A 202 32.01 23.07 8.87
N HIS A 203 33.21 22.69 8.40
CA HIS A 203 33.51 22.53 6.99
C HIS A 203 32.58 21.51 6.31
N TYR A 204 32.33 20.34 6.91
CA TYR A 204 31.42 19.33 6.33
C TYR A 204 29.94 19.75 6.32
N ARG A 205 29.51 20.66 7.19
CA ARG A 205 28.12 21.19 7.17
C ARG A 205 27.90 22.21 6.07
N THR A 206 28.94 22.97 5.71
CA THR A 206 28.86 24.09 4.76
C THR A 206 29.33 23.75 3.35
N SER A 207 30.33 22.89 3.21
CA SER A 207 31.00 22.67 1.93
C SER A 207 30.17 21.82 0.97
N PRO A 208 29.98 22.25 -0.29
CA PRO A 208 29.27 21.48 -1.30
C PRO A 208 29.91 20.11 -1.57
N ASP A 209 31.24 20.05 -1.52
CA ASP A 209 32.03 18.86 -1.87
C ASP A 209 31.88 17.73 -0.83
N ALA A 210 31.52 18.08 0.42
CA ALA A 210 31.32 17.14 1.52
C ALA A 210 29.84 16.92 1.86
N LYS A 211 28.92 17.24 0.94
CA LYS A 211 27.47 17.15 1.16
C LYS A 211 27.02 15.75 1.61
N HIS A 212 27.73 14.70 1.18
CA HIS A 212 27.46 13.32 1.58
C HIS A 212 27.75 13.05 3.06
N LEU A 213 28.64 13.81 3.70
CA LEU A 213 28.98 13.68 5.12
C LEU A 213 28.10 14.50 6.06
N LYS A 214 27.46 15.57 5.54
CA LYS A 214 26.58 16.46 6.30
C LYS A 214 25.58 15.72 7.22
N PRO A 215 24.85 14.68 6.76
CA PRO A 215 23.88 13.99 7.60
C PRO A 215 24.47 13.26 8.82
N TYR A 216 25.77 12.93 8.79
CA TYR A 216 26.44 12.25 9.90
C TYR A 216 27.00 13.23 10.92
N THR A 217 27.23 14.49 10.54
CA THR A 217 27.80 15.50 11.43
C THR A 217 26.95 15.72 12.69
N ASP A 218 25.62 15.70 12.53
CA ASP A 218 24.65 15.88 13.62
C ASP A 218 24.75 14.80 14.72
N ILE A 219 25.41 13.66 14.47
CA ILE A 219 25.53 12.57 15.44
C ILE A 219 26.40 12.98 16.64
N ILE A 220 27.46 13.76 16.40
CA ILE A 220 28.40 14.17 17.45
C ILE A 220 28.56 15.67 17.60
N TYR A 221 28.04 16.50 16.67
CA TYR A 221 28.30 17.94 16.63
C TYR A 221 28.02 18.68 17.95
N ASP A 222 26.92 18.34 18.63
CA ASP A 222 26.51 19.00 19.88
C ASP A 222 27.10 18.35 21.14
N LEU A 223 27.94 17.31 20.99
CA LEU A 223 28.57 16.65 22.13
C LEU A 223 29.75 17.49 22.68
N PRO A 224 29.97 17.49 24.01
CA PRO A 224 31.05 18.25 24.62
C PRO A 224 32.45 17.70 24.28
N ALA A 225 32.54 16.42 23.92
CA ALA A 225 33.75 15.72 23.53
C ALA A 225 33.44 14.74 22.39
N TYR A 226 34.40 14.55 21.49
CA TYR A 226 34.27 13.67 20.34
C TYR A 226 35.07 12.39 20.53
N PRO A 227 34.50 11.23 20.14
CA PRO A 227 35.21 9.97 20.18
C PRO A 227 36.32 9.97 19.11
N VAL A 228 37.50 9.48 19.49
CA VAL A 228 38.70 9.42 18.66
C VAL A 228 39.45 8.11 18.92
N ILE A 229 40.03 7.54 17.87
CA ILE A 229 40.92 6.37 17.98
C ILE A 229 42.34 6.81 17.64
N ARG A 230 43.31 6.41 18.48
CA ARG A 230 44.73 6.73 18.30
C ARG A 230 45.62 5.51 18.39
N ASP A 231 46.77 5.58 17.73
CA ASP A 231 47.86 4.61 17.85
C ASP A 231 48.80 4.93 19.03
N SER A 232 49.84 4.11 19.21
CA SER A 232 50.84 4.29 20.27
C SER A 232 51.68 5.57 20.14
N ASN A 233 51.81 6.10 18.93
CA ASN A 233 52.50 7.36 18.64
C ASN A 233 51.59 8.58 18.88
N GLY A 234 50.32 8.37 19.24
CA GLY A 234 49.32 9.42 19.41
C GLY A 234 48.69 9.91 18.10
N THR A 235 48.97 9.24 16.97
CA THR A 235 48.42 9.54 15.65
C THR A 235 46.93 9.19 15.62
N VAL A 236 46.10 10.11 15.12
CA VAL A 236 44.66 9.87 14.97
C VAL A 236 44.41 8.91 13.80
N LEU A 237 43.72 7.82 14.10
CA LEU A 237 43.29 6.82 13.12
C LEU A 237 41.93 7.18 12.54
N SER A 238 40.96 7.47 13.40
CA SER A 238 39.60 7.85 12.99
C SER A 238 38.95 8.80 14.00
N LEU A 239 37.97 9.55 13.51
CA LEU A 239 37.03 10.35 14.28
C LEU A 239 35.62 9.75 14.11
N PRO A 240 35.28 8.67 14.82
CA PRO A 240 33.97 8.05 14.67
C PRO A 240 32.82 9.00 15.04
N PRO A 241 31.61 8.87 14.46
CA PRO A 241 31.26 8.06 13.30
C PRO A 241 31.49 8.78 11.95
N ILE A 242 32.33 9.82 11.92
CA ILE A 242 32.40 10.77 10.80
C ILE A 242 33.36 10.31 9.70
N ILE A 243 34.66 10.22 10.00
CA ILE A 243 35.70 10.03 8.97
C ILE A 243 36.97 9.40 9.54
N ASN A 244 37.71 8.71 8.68
CA ASN A 244 39.02 8.14 8.98
C ASN A 244 40.15 9.12 8.59
N SER A 245 41.36 8.86 9.08
CA SER A 245 42.57 9.61 8.76
C SER A 245 43.16 9.18 7.41
N GLU A 246 43.71 10.14 6.66
CA GLU A 246 44.43 9.86 5.40
C GLU A 246 45.69 9.02 5.65
N HIS A 247 46.28 9.11 6.85
CA HIS A 247 47.48 8.36 7.24
C HIS A 247 47.28 6.84 7.14
N SER A 248 46.17 6.35 7.69
CA SER A 248 45.82 4.93 7.78
C SER A 248 44.99 4.41 6.61
N LYS A 249 44.95 5.14 5.49
CA LYS A 249 44.08 4.84 4.36
C LYS A 249 44.45 3.52 3.68
N ILE A 250 43.45 2.67 3.51
CA ILE A 250 43.57 1.44 2.72
C ILE A 250 43.81 1.75 1.24
N LYS A 251 44.74 1.03 0.63
CA LYS A 251 45.15 1.12 -0.78
C LYS A 251 45.11 -0.26 -1.41
N LEU A 252 45.20 -0.34 -2.72
CA LEU A 252 45.33 -1.63 -3.43
C LEU A 252 46.58 -2.43 -3.01
N SER A 253 47.62 -1.74 -2.51
CA SER A 253 48.85 -2.36 -1.99
C SER A 253 48.75 -2.84 -0.55
N THR A 254 47.71 -2.44 0.19
CA THR A 254 47.52 -2.81 1.59
C THR A 254 47.37 -4.32 1.70
N ARG A 255 48.14 -4.93 2.61
CA ARG A 255 48.08 -6.38 2.87
C ARG A 255 47.44 -6.72 4.19
N ASN A 256 47.63 -5.89 5.20
CA ASN A 256 47.12 -6.13 6.54
C ASN A 256 46.09 -5.05 6.88
N VAL A 257 44.89 -5.46 7.22
CA VAL A 257 43.78 -4.54 7.49
C VAL A 257 43.39 -4.65 8.96
N PHE A 258 43.48 -3.55 9.68
CA PHE A 258 42.89 -3.40 11.00
C PHE A 258 41.48 -2.84 10.82
N VAL A 259 40.49 -3.54 11.37
CA VAL A 259 39.07 -3.15 11.28
C VAL A 259 38.57 -2.88 12.69
N GLU A 260 37.99 -1.71 12.89
CA GLU A 260 37.37 -1.32 14.15
C GLU A 260 35.93 -0.84 13.95
N CYS A 261 35.05 -1.26 14.84
CA CYS A 261 33.64 -0.89 14.82
C CYS A 261 33.29 -0.24 16.16
N THR A 262 33.02 1.06 16.15
CA THR A 262 32.58 1.80 17.34
C THR A 262 31.06 1.90 17.38
N ALA A 263 30.45 1.73 18.55
CA ALA A 263 29.02 1.50 18.62
C ALA A 263 28.35 1.99 19.92
N THR A 264 27.07 2.28 19.79
CA THR A 264 26.13 2.40 20.92
C THR A 264 25.47 1.06 21.26
N ASP A 265 25.46 0.13 20.31
CA ASP A 265 24.91 -1.22 20.44
C ASP A 265 25.98 -2.27 20.12
N ILE A 266 26.46 -2.97 21.14
CA ILE A 266 27.50 -3.99 21.03
C ILE A 266 27.07 -5.20 20.19
N THR A 267 25.79 -5.58 20.22
CA THR A 267 25.29 -6.75 19.47
C THR A 267 25.36 -6.47 17.97
N LYS A 268 24.96 -5.27 17.55
CA LYS A 268 25.07 -4.84 16.15
C LYS A 268 26.51 -4.66 15.72
N ALA A 269 27.37 -4.16 16.60
CA ALA A 269 28.80 -4.03 16.33
C ALA A 269 29.44 -5.39 16.01
N ASN A 270 29.13 -6.41 16.81
CA ASN A 270 29.59 -7.78 16.56
C ASN A 270 29.05 -8.35 15.25
N VAL A 271 27.77 -8.18 14.94
CA VAL A 271 27.18 -8.64 13.66
C VAL A 271 27.86 -7.96 12.47
N VAL A 272 28.09 -6.65 12.54
CA VAL A 272 28.75 -5.88 11.48
C VAL A 272 30.19 -6.35 11.29
N LEU A 273 30.96 -6.48 12.38
CA LEU A 273 32.34 -6.95 12.33
C LEU A 273 32.42 -8.37 11.74
N ASN A 274 31.58 -9.28 12.24
CA ASN A 274 31.51 -10.67 11.77
C ASN A 274 31.12 -10.76 10.29
N THR A 275 30.23 -9.88 9.82
CA THR A 275 29.85 -9.82 8.40
C THR A 275 31.04 -9.39 7.54
N VAL A 276 31.75 -8.32 7.91
CA VAL A 276 32.95 -7.86 7.19
C VAL A 276 34.01 -8.97 7.12
N ILE A 277 34.29 -9.63 8.24
CA ILE A 277 35.22 -10.75 8.32
C ILE A 277 34.77 -11.88 7.40
N ALA A 278 33.50 -12.28 7.49
CA ALA A 278 33.00 -13.43 6.75
C ALA A 278 33.02 -13.23 5.23
N MET A 279 32.88 -12.00 4.74
CA MET A 279 32.96 -11.71 3.31
C MET A 279 34.40 -11.66 2.82
N PHE A 280 35.30 -11.00 3.55
CA PHE A 280 36.64 -10.67 3.03
C PHE A 280 37.78 -11.56 3.52
N SER A 281 37.58 -12.36 4.57
CA SER A 281 38.57 -13.33 5.04
C SER A 281 38.89 -14.42 3.99
N GLN A 282 38.03 -14.64 3.00
CA GLN A 282 38.32 -15.55 1.88
C GLN A 282 39.50 -15.08 1.00
N TYR A 283 39.85 -13.79 1.06
CA TYR A 283 40.94 -13.20 0.29
C TYR A 283 42.24 -13.05 1.10
N CYS A 284 42.28 -13.57 2.32
CA CYS A 284 43.49 -13.65 3.14
C CYS A 284 44.40 -14.80 2.67
N ASP A 285 45.70 -14.72 2.93
CA ASP A 285 46.68 -15.77 2.62
C ASP A 285 46.28 -17.13 3.22
N ALA A 286 45.72 -17.11 4.42
CA ALA A 286 45.01 -18.23 5.03
C ALA A 286 43.49 -17.93 4.98
N PRO A 287 42.75 -18.51 4.01
CA PRO A 287 41.34 -18.21 3.82
C PRO A 287 40.50 -18.49 5.07
N PHE A 288 39.52 -17.62 5.34
CA PHE A 288 38.57 -17.73 6.44
C PHE A 288 39.20 -17.69 7.84
N THR A 289 40.38 -17.11 7.95
CA THR A 289 41.05 -16.86 9.24
C THR A 289 41.04 -15.39 9.61
N VAL A 290 41.01 -15.10 10.91
CA VAL A 290 41.10 -13.73 11.45
C VAL A 290 42.01 -13.72 12.68
N GLU A 291 42.78 -12.65 12.84
CA GLU A 291 43.59 -12.40 14.02
C GLU A 291 42.78 -11.58 15.04
N PRO A 292 42.69 -12.02 16.31
CA PRO A 292 41.89 -11.34 17.32
C PRO A 292 42.60 -10.11 17.90
N VAL A 293 41.82 -9.21 18.50
CA VAL A 293 42.26 -8.01 19.22
C VAL A 293 41.73 -8.08 20.66
N GLU A 294 42.59 -7.80 21.63
CA GLU A 294 42.21 -7.71 23.07
C GLU A 294 41.72 -6.29 23.35
N ILE A 295 40.42 -6.14 23.65
CA ILE A 295 39.79 -4.89 24.07
C ILE A 295 39.84 -4.80 25.60
N THR A 296 40.40 -3.73 26.15
CA THR A 296 40.46 -3.49 27.60
C THR A 296 39.71 -2.21 27.94
N TYR A 297 38.77 -2.29 28.89
CA TYR A 297 38.03 -1.12 29.38
C TYR A 297 38.66 -0.60 30.67
N ASP A 298 39.14 0.64 30.68
CA ASP A 298 39.84 1.22 31.83
C ASP A 298 38.93 1.43 33.05
N ARG A 299 37.61 1.56 32.81
CA ARG A 299 36.63 1.86 33.86
C ARG A 299 36.57 0.77 34.94
N ASP A 300 36.60 -0.48 34.52
CA ASP A 300 36.41 -1.67 35.37
C ASP A 300 37.51 -2.71 35.21
N GLY A 301 38.46 -2.49 34.29
CA GLY A 301 39.50 -3.44 33.93
C GLY A 301 38.98 -4.64 33.15
N HIS A 302 37.74 -4.57 32.63
CA HIS A 302 37.15 -5.64 31.85
C HIS A 302 37.94 -5.87 30.57
N ARG A 303 38.11 -7.15 30.19
CA ARG A 303 38.84 -7.53 28.98
C ARG A 303 38.00 -8.47 28.14
N GLU A 304 37.93 -8.18 26.86
CA GLU A 304 37.23 -8.98 25.86
C GLU A 304 38.16 -9.25 24.69
N VAL A 305 38.02 -10.42 24.07
CA VAL A 305 38.75 -10.76 22.85
C VAL A 305 37.76 -10.75 21.70
N THR A 306 37.98 -9.88 20.73
CA THR A 306 37.13 -9.75 19.53
C THR A 306 37.89 -10.19 18.29
N PRO A 307 37.24 -10.76 17.27
CA PRO A 307 35.81 -11.05 17.15
C PRO A 307 35.40 -12.37 17.83
N ASP A 308 34.13 -12.49 18.23
CA ASP A 308 33.51 -13.77 18.57
C ASP A 308 32.86 -14.38 17.31
N LEU A 309 33.45 -15.46 16.81
CA LEU A 309 32.99 -16.23 15.65
C LEU A 309 32.40 -17.59 16.03
N SER A 310 32.01 -17.78 17.30
CA SER A 310 31.39 -19.02 17.75
C SER A 310 30.03 -19.25 17.08
N ASN A 311 29.75 -20.50 16.73
CA ASN A 311 28.44 -20.88 16.20
C ASN A 311 27.43 -20.97 17.35
N ARG A 312 26.24 -20.39 17.14
CA ARG A 312 25.13 -20.55 18.07
C ARG A 312 24.36 -21.84 17.76
N GLN A 313 23.81 -22.46 18.78
CA GLN A 313 23.06 -23.71 18.62
C GLN A 313 21.56 -23.43 18.72
N VAL A 314 20.80 -23.94 17.74
CA VAL A 314 19.34 -23.92 17.74
C VAL A 314 18.84 -25.34 17.54
N VAL A 315 17.97 -25.81 18.42
CA VAL A 315 17.36 -27.14 18.33
C VAL A 315 15.94 -27.00 17.82
N THR A 316 15.62 -27.71 16.73
CA THR A 316 14.31 -27.68 16.08
C THR A 316 13.74 -29.09 16.00
N LYS A 317 12.49 -29.29 16.44
CA LYS A 317 11.83 -30.59 16.36
C LYS A 317 11.45 -30.91 14.92
N VAL A 318 11.61 -32.18 14.52
CA VAL A 318 11.24 -32.64 13.18
C VAL A 318 9.73 -32.50 12.95
N ASP A 319 8.93 -32.83 13.96
CA ASP A 319 7.47 -32.70 13.90
C ASP A 319 7.00 -31.25 13.66
N ASP A 320 7.69 -30.27 14.23
CA ASP A 320 7.35 -28.86 14.05
C ASP A 320 7.66 -28.39 12.62
N ILE A 321 8.78 -28.85 12.03
CA ILE A 321 9.12 -28.60 10.62
C ILE A 321 8.03 -29.18 9.71
N HIS A 322 7.65 -30.44 9.95
CA HIS A 322 6.60 -31.10 9.17
C HIS A 322 5.26 -30.40 9.31
N SER A 323 4.86 -30.04 10.53
CA SER A 323 3.60 -29.34 10.78
C SER A 323 3.59 -27.94 10.17
N MET A 324 4.73 -27.23 10.17
CA MET A 324 4.80 -25.89 9.59
C MET A 324 4.70 -25.93 8.06
N LEU A 325 5.39 -26.88 7.42
CA LEU A 325 5.44 -26.97 5.96
C LEU A 325 4.21 -27.69 5.37
N PHE A 326 3.70 -28.74 6.02
CA PHE A 326 2.64 -29.60 5.46
C PHE A 326 1.36 -29.66 6.30
N GLY A 327 1.34 -29.05 7.49
CA GLY A 327 0.22 -29.15 8.42
C GLY A 327 -0.03 -30.59 8.85
N LYS A 328 -1.26 -31.09 8.67
CA LYS A 328 -1.66 -32.46 9.06
C LYS A 328 -1.53 -33.50 7.93
N ARG A 329 -0.98 -33.12 6.78
CA ARG A 329 -0.89 -34.02 5.62
C ARG A 329 0.32 -34.95 5.72
N PRO A 330 0.30 -36.07 4.97
CA PRO A 330 1.49 -36.89 4.82
C PRO A 330 2.62 -36.03 4.25
N VAL A 331 3.77 -36.11 4.91
CA VAL A 331 5.01 -35.47 4.47
C VAL A 331 5.45 -36.11 3.16
N ILE A 332 5.80 -35.27 2.18
CA ILE A 332 6.24 -35.73 0.85
C ILE A 332 7.73 -35.44 0.73
N ASP A 333 8.53 -36.49 0.53
CA ASP A 333 9.96 -36.39 0.21
C ASP A 333 10.79 -35.51 1.17
N LEU A 334 10.47 -35.57 2.48
CA LEU A 334 11.17 -34.79 3.51
C LEU A 334 11.45 -35.65 4.75
N ASP A 335 12.38 -36.58 4.59
CA ASP A 335 12.95 -37.35 5.70
C ASP A 335 13.98 -36.54 6.49
N VAL A 336 14.43 -37.08 7.63
CA VAL A 336 15.35 -36.39 8.54
C VAL A 336 16.69 -36.04 7.88
N GLN A 337 17.23 -36.95 7.05
CA GLN A 337 18.48 -36.72 6.34
C GLN A 337 18.30 -35.59 5.32
N ARG A 338 17.19 -35.60 4.58
CA ARG A 338 16.85 -34.54 3.64
C ARG A 338 16.73 -33.19 4.33
N ILE A 339 16.10 -33.12 5.51
CA ILE A 339 16.03 -31.85 6.26
C ILE A 339 17.42 -31.33 6.60
N CYS A 340 18.33 -32.20 7.05
CA CYS A 340 19.71 -31.80 7.34
C CYS A 340 20.42 -31.29 6.07
N ASP A 341 20.25 -31.98 4.94
CA ASP A 341 20.82 -31.56 3.65
C ASP A 341 20.27 -30.20 3.18
N LEU A 342 18.99 -29.93 3.42
CA LEU A 342 18.33 -28.67 3.11
C LEU A 342 18.81 -27.53 4.01
N CYS A 343 19.04 -27.79 5.30
CA CYS A 343 19.69 -26.82 6.18
C CYS A 343 21.08 -26.45 5.65
N VAL A 344 21.88 -27.45 5.24
CA VAL A 344 23.22 -27.22 4.68
C VAL A 344 23.15 -26.40 3.38
N LYS A 345 22.12 -26.64 2.55
CA LYS A 345 21.85 -25.85 1.33
C LYS A 345 21.64 -24.36 1.64
N MET A 346 21.19 -24.01 2.85
CA MET A 346 21.04 -22.63 3.37
C MET A 346 22.19 -22.17 4.28
N GLN A 347 23.34 -22.84 4.20
CA GLN A 347 24.54 -22.56 5.01
C GLN A 347 24.39 -22.85 6.50
N LEU A 348 23.46 -23.73 6.87
CA LEU A 348 23.23 -24.16 8.25
C LEU A 348 23.69 -25.60 8.43
N ALA A 349 24.79 -25.80 9.17
CA ALA A 349 25.23 -27.15 9.51
C ALA A 349 24.23 -27.77 10.50
N ALA A 350 23.71 -28.95 10.17
CA ALA A 350 22.63 -29.59 10.91
C ALA A 350 22.98 -31.04 11.25
N THR A 351 22.70 -31.45 12.49
CA THR A 351 22.90 -32.82 12.98
C THR A 351 21.61 -33.34 13.60
N TYR A 352 21.21 -34.55 13.24
CA TYR A 352 20.03 -35.18 13.85
C TYR A 352 20.34 -35.70 15.26
N LEU A 353 19.42 -35.47 16.20
CA LEU A 353 19.44 -35.93 17.57
C LEU A 353 18.31 -36.98 17.79
N PRO A 354 18.61 -38.29 17.67
CA PRO A 354 17.60 -39.34 17.74
C PRO A 354 16.85 -39.42 19.07
N ALA A 355 17.51 -39.08 20.18
CA ALA A 355 16.94 -39.20 21.53
C ALA A 355 15.72 -38.30 21.77
N ILE A 356 15.64 -37.18 21.06
CA ILE A 356 14.59 -36.17 21.22
C ILE A 356 13.88 -35.84 19.90
N HIS A 357 14.09 -36.66 18.85
CA HIS A 357 13.53 -36.48 17.51
C HIS A 357 13.63 -35.04 16.97
N SER A 358 14.82 -34.46 17.09
CA SER A 358 15.09 -33.05 16.75
C SER A 358 16.37 -32.92 15.94
N ILE A 359 16.54 -31.78 15.28
CA ILE A 359 17.77 -31.43 14.54
C ILE A 359 18.43 -30.28 15.30
N GLU A 360 19.72 -30.46 15.61
CA GLU A 360 20.57 -29.40 16.15
C GLU A 360 21.26 -28.68 14.99
N VAL A 361 21.01 -27.38 14.91
CA VAL A 361 21.55 -26.50 13.88
C VAL A 361 22.62 -25.61 14.48
N GLN A 362 23.81 -25.66 13.87
CA GLN A 362 24.94 -24.79 14.15
C GLN A 362 24.83 -23.55 13.27
N VAL A 363 24.31 -22.47 13.85
CA VAL A 363 24.11 -21.19 13.19
C VAL A 363 25.44 -20.45 13.07
N PRO A 364 25.95 -20.21 11.85
CA PRO A 364 27.22 -19.52 11.67
C PRO A 364 27.11 -18.03 12.05
N PRO A 365 28.22 -17.36 12.37
CA PRO A 365 28.24 -15.94 12.71
C PRO A 365 27.74 -15.02 11.59
N THR A 366 27.65 -15.52 10.35
CA THR A 366 27.03 -14.82 9.20
C THR A 366 25.51 -14.73 9.27
N ARG A 367 24.85 -15.67 9.97
CA ARG A 367 23.39 -15.82 10.03
C ARG A 367 22.84 -15.24 11.33
N SER A 368 22.94 -13.92 11.46
CA SER A 368 22.40 -13.18 12.62
C SER A 368 20.87 -13.14 12.67
N ASP A 369 20.22 -13.46 11.55
CA ASP A 369 18.77 -13.50 11.37
C ASP A 369 18.10 -14.68 12.09
N ILE A 370 18.82 -15.77 12.38
CA ILE A 370 18.26 -16.95 13.04
C ILE A 370 18.18 -16.73 14.54
N LEU A 371 17.02 -16.34 15.04
CA LEU A 371 16.76 -16.07 16.45
C LEU A 371 15.92 -17.16 17.11
N HIS A 372 15.19 -17.95 16.31
CA HIS A 372 14.24 -18.95 16.76
C HIS A 372 14.25 -20.20 15.85
N ALA A 373 13.70 -21.31 16.35
CA ALA A 373 13.55 -22.54 15.57
C ALA A 373 12.70 -22.37 14.30
N VAL A 374 11.85 -21.34 14.25
CA VAL A 374 11.01 -21.01 13.09
C VAL A 374 11.85 -20.49 11.92
N ASP A 375 12.95 -19.78 12.18
CA ASP A 375 13.83 -19.29 11.11
C ASP A 375 14.56 -20.46 10.42
N VAL A 376 14.83 -21.53 11.17
CA VAL A 376 15.32 -22.79 10.58
C VAL A 376 14.22 -23.45 9.72
N MET A 377 12.96 -23.42 10.16
CA MET A 377 11.84 -23.97 9.38
C MET A 377 11.62 -23.18 8.07
N GLU A 378 11.77 -21.86 8.12
CA GLU A 378 11.75 -20.99 6.94
C GLU A 378 12.82 -21.41 5.94
N ASP A 379 14.08 -21.50 6.36
CA ASP A 379 15.19 -21.90 5.51
C ASP A 379 15.00 -23.30 4.91
N VAL A 380 14.49 -24.27 5.69
CA VAL A 380 14.14 -25.59 5.17
C VAL A 380 13.06 -25.48 4.09
N GLY A 381 12.07 -24.62 4.28
CA GLY A 381 11.01 -24.37 3.31
C GLY A 381 11.54 -23.73 2.01
N ILE A 382 12.41 -22.73 2.11
CA ILE A 382 13.09 -22.09 0.95
C ILE A 382 13.91 -23.14 0.20
N ALA A 383 14.74 -23.90 0.91
CA ALA A 383 15.60 -24.91 0.32
C ALA A 383 14.83 -26.05 -0.35
N TYR A 384 13.67 -26.43 0.22
CA TYR A 384 12.73 -27.39 -0.34
C TYR A 384 12.04 -26.85 -1.60
N GLY A 385 11.85 -25.53 -1.68
CA GLY A 385 11.13 -24.83 -2.73
C GLY A 385 9.64 -24.75 -2.40
N PHE A 386 9.11 -23.54 -2.21
CA PHE A 386 7.72 -23.34 -1.82
C PHE A 386 6.72 -23.90 -2.83
N ASP A 387 7.05 -23.89 -4.12
CA ASP A 387 6.19 -24.48 -5.17
C ASP A 387 6.03 -26.00 -5.06
N ASN A 388 6.95 -26.67 -4.35
CA ASN A 388 6.85 -28.10 -4.08
C ASN A 388 5.90 -28.40 -2.91
N ILE A 389 5.49 -27.39 -2.14
CA ILE A 389 4.57 -27.54 -1.01
C ILE A 389 3.12 -27.54 -1.55
N PRO A 390 2.36 -28.64 -1.39
CA PRO A 390 1.00 -28.71 -1.91
C PRO A 390 0.09 -27.67 -1.24
N MET A 391 -0.55 -26.81 -2.04
CA MET A 391 -1.56 -25.87 -1.54
C MET A 391 -2.73 -26.62 -0.88
N THR A 392 -3.20 -26.12 0.27
CA THR A 392 -4.32 -26.70 1.00
C THR A 392 -5.31 -25.65 1.49
N PHE A 393 -6.56 -26.05 1.63
CA PHE A 393 -7.57 -25.24 2.31
C PHE A 393 -7.63 -25.61 3.80
N PRO A 394 -7.68 -24.63 4.71
CA PRO A 394 -7.86 -24.92 6.13
C PRO A 394 -9.24 -25.56 6.36
N PRO A 395 -9.35 -26.63 7.18
CA PRO A 395 -10.61 -27.36 7.39
C PRO A 395 -11.61 -26.62 8.30
N THR A 396 -11.30 -25.39 8.71
CA THR A 396 -12.14 -24.56 9.58
C THR A 396 -13.27 -23.90 8.80
N LEU A 397 -14.51 -24.29 9.11
CA LEU A 397 -15.72 -23.62 8.64
C LEU A 397 -16.01 -22.43 9.56
N THR A 398 -16.11 -21.24 8.99
CA THR A 398 -16.46 -20.00 9.71
C THR A 398 -17.65 -19.33 9.04
N VAL A 399 -18.50 -18.68 9.84
CA VAL A 399 -19.62 -17.85 9.33
C VAL A 399 -19.20 -16.40 9.43
N GLY A 400 -18.97 -15.76 8.29
CA GLY A 400 -18.72 -14.32 8.22
C GLY A 400 -19.99 -13.51 8.40
N GLY A 401 -19.86 -12.29 8.94
CA GLY A 401 -20.94 -11.32 9.03
C GLY A 401 -20.48 -9.95 8.52
N GLY A 402 -21.33 -9.27 7.75
CA GLY A 402 -21.05 -7.90 7.31
C GLY A 402 -21.16 -6.92 8.49
N GLN A 403 -20.22 -5.98 8.58
CA GLN A 403 -20.29 -4.90 9.56
C GLN A 403 -21.53 -4.04 9.27
N PRO A 404 -22.48 -3.87 10.21
CA PRO A 404 -23.74 -3.19 9.95
C PRO A 404 -23.61 -1.78 9.35
N LEU A 405 -22.59 -1.02 9.78
CA LEU A 405 -22.29 0.30 9.25
C LEU A 405 -21.88 0.29 7.77
N ASN A 406 -21.09 -0.71 7.36
CA ASN A 406 -20.69 -0.85 5.96
C ASN A 406 -21.87 -1.28 5.10
N ASN A 407 -22.70 -2.21 5.58
CA ASN A 407 -23.92 -2.63 4.89
C ASN A 407 -24.87 -1.43 4.66
N LEU A 408 -25.07 -0.60 5.69
CA LEU A 408 -25.86 0.62 5.56
C LEU A 408 -25.24 1.57 4.53
N GLY A 409 -23.93 1.80 4.61
CA GLY A 409 -23.19 2.62 3.66
C GLY A 409 -23.38 2.15 2.21
N ASP A 410 -23.24 0.85 1.95
CA ASP A 410 -23.38 0.26 0.61
C ASP A 410 -24.82 0.34 0.08
N HIS A 411 -25.81 0.15 0.93
CA HIS A 411 -27.21 0.36 0.55
C HIS A 411 -27.48 1.82 0.19
N LEU A 412 -26.99 2.77 1.00
CA LEU A 412 -27.13 4.20 0.73
C LEU A 412 -26.40 4.60 -0.56
N ARG A 413 -25.18 4.10 -0.81
CA ARG A 413 -24.45 4.35 -2.07
C ARG A 413 -25.26 3.98 -3.30
N ASN A 414 -25.85 2.78 -3.29
CA ASN A 414 -26.67 2.30 -4.40
C ASN A 414 -27.90 3.19 -4.63
N GLU A 415 -28.59 3.58 -3.56
CA GLU A 415 -29.79 4.40 -3.66
C GLU A 415 -29.50 5.86 -4.06
N ILE A 416 -28.43 6.45 -3.54
CA ILE A 416 -28.01 7.81 -3.90
C ILE A 416 -27.53 7.86 -5.36
N SER A 417 -26.85 6.81 -5.82
CA SER A 417 -26.48 6.66 -7.24
C SER A 417 -27.72 6.58 -8.14
N ARG A 418 -28.77 5.84 -7.72
CA ARG A 418 -30.07 5.79 -8.43
C ARG A 418 -30.79 7.15 -8.46
N ALA A 419 -30.51 8.03 -7.50
CA ALA A 419 -30.99 9.42 -7.50
C ALA A 419 -30.19 10.35 -8.44
N GLY A 420 -29.23 9.80 -9.21
CA GLY A 420 -28.44 10.51 -10.21
C GLY A 420 -27.23 11.24 -9.65
N TYR A 421 -26.76 10.89 -8.46
CA TYR A 421 -25.52 11.40 -7.89
C TYR A 421 -24.34 10.51 -8.28
N LEU A 422 -23.17 11.13 -8.47
CA LEU A 422 -21.91 10.44 -8.78
C LEU A 422 -21.06 10.34 -7.52
N GLU A 423 -20.62 9.12 -7.19
CA GLU A 423 -19.80 8.89 -6.00
C GLU A 423 -18.37 9.40 -6.21
N LEU A 424 -17.82 10.01 -5.16
CA LEU A 424 -16.47 10.54 -5.09
C LEU A 424 -15.60 9.71 -4.14
N LEU A 425 -14.29 9.83 -4.32
CA LEU A 425 -13.29 9.30 -3.41
C LEU A 425 -12.23 10.38 -3.15
N THR A 426 -12.43 11.17 -2.09
CA THR A 426 -11.52 12.28 -1.76
C THR A 426 -10.47 11.85 -0.72
N HIS A 427 -9.38 12.62 -0.61
CA HIS A 427 -8.32 12.32 0.34
C HIS A 427 -8.80 12.51 1.79
N GLY A 428 -8.36 11.62 2.68
CA GLY A 428 -8.58 11.75 4.13
C GLY A 428 -7.71 12.84 4.79
N LEU A 429 -6.70 13.34 4.08
CA LEU A 429 -5.81 14.42 4.52
C LEU A 429 -6.06 15.67 3.68
N CYS A 430 -6.00 16.83 4.33
CA CYS A 430 -6.11 18.14 3.69
C CYS A 430 -5.21 19.17 4.38
N SER A 431 -5.10 20.36 3.79
CA SER A 431 -4.42 21.48 4.48
C SER A 431 -5.28 22.01 5.62
N HIS A 432 -4.63 22.63 6.61
CA HIS A 432 -5.34 23.26 7.71
C HIS A 432 -6.30 24.36 7.21
N ASP A 433 -5.83 25.19 6.29
CA ASP A 433 -6.62 26.26 5.66
C ASP A 433 -7.87 25.71 4.96
N GLU A 434 -7.76 24.59 4.23
CA GLU A 434 -8.90 23.94 3.55
C GLU A 434 -9.97 23.46 4.53
N ASN A 435 -9.56 22.88 5.66
CA ASN A 435 -10.48 22.33 6.66
C ASN A 435 -11.20 23.41 7.48
N PHE A 436 -10.61 24.60 7.62
CA PHE A 436 -11.13 25.68 8.46
C PHE A 436 -11.37 26.99 7.69
N LYS A 437 -10.30 27.71 7.39
CA LYS A 437 -10.32 29.08 6.84
C LYS A 437 -11.11 29.19 5.54
N LEU A 438 -10.91 28.27 4.58
CA LEU A 438 -11.61 28.32 3.29
C LEU A 438 -13.11 28.03 3.44
N LEU A 439 -13.53 27.34 4.51
CA LEU A 439 -14.92 27.12 4.89
C LEU A 439 -15.50 28.23 5.78
N ASN A 440 -14.75 29.33 6.01
CA ASN A 440 -15.06 30.38 6.98
C ASN A 440 -15.23 29.89 8.42
N ARG A 441 -14.65 28.75 8.78
CA ARG A 441 -14.73 28.19 10.13
C ARG A 441 -13.50 28.62 10.94
N PRO A 442 -13.68 29.12 12.17
CA PRO A 442 -12.55 29.31 13.08
C PRO A 442 -12.02 27.94 13.51
N ASP A 443 -10.69 27.82 13.61
CA ASP A 443 -10.07 26.68 14.27
C ASP A 443 -10.13 26.89 15.79
N ASP A 444 -10.68 25.92 16.50
CA ASP A 444 -10.76 25.89 17.96
C ASP A 444 -9.52 25.23 18.60
N GLY A 445 -8.63 24.66 17.79
CA GLY A 445 -7.45 23.90 18.23
C GLY A 445 -7.79 22.54 18.84
N THR A 446 -9.08 22.15 18.84
CA THR A 446 -9.59 20.93 19.49
C THR A 446 -10.45 20.06 18.58
N SER A 447 -10.66 20.48 17.33
CA SER A 447 -11.53 19.76 16.38
C SER A 447 -10.79 18.79 15.46
N ALA A 448 -9.54 19.09 15.06
CA ALA A 448 -8.81 18.34 14.04
C ALA A 448 -7.54 17.66 14.58
N VAL A 449 -7.21 16.49 14.00
CA VAL A 449 -5.92 15.82 14.20
C VAL A 449 -4.89 16.44 13.27
N VAL A 450 -3.79 16.96 13.83
CA VAL A 450 -2.70 17.60 13.10
C VAL A 450 -1.50 16.65 12.99
N LEU A 451 -0.97 16.51 11.78
CA LEU A 451 0.22 15.70 11.50
C LEU A 451 1.49 16.46 11.94
N SER A 452 2.41 15.77 12.63
CA SER A 452 3.62 16.39 13.16
C SER A 452 4.65 16.75 12.08
N ASN A 453 4.81 15.89 11.08
CA ASN A 453 5.78 16.04 9.98
C ASN A 453 5.11 15.78 8.62
N PRO A 454 4.22 16.67 8.16
CA PRO A 454 3.53 16.48 6.88
C PRO A 454 4.51 16.64 5.72
N ALA A 455 4.43 15.76 4.72
CA ALA A 455 5.30 15.79 3.55
C ALA A 455 5.01 17.01 2.65
N THR A 456 3.78 17.48 2.65
CA THR A 456 3.30 18.66 1.91
C THR A 456 2.29 19.43 2.76
N ILE A 457 2.15 20.72 2.49
CA ILE A 457 1.14 21.60 3.12
C ILE A 457 -0.30 21.09 2.87
N GLU A 458 -0.51 20.36 1.77
CA GLU A 458 -1.81 19.76 1.45
C GLU A 458 -2.22 18.62 2.39
N PHE A 459 -1.31 18.13 3.25
CA PHE A 459 -1.54 17.01 4.16
C PHE A 459 -1.19 17.36 5.61
N GLU A 460 -1.60 18.54 6.08
CA GLU A 460 -1.35 19.01 7.45
C GLU A 460 -2.29 18.40 8.48
N VAL A 461 -3.55 18.16 8.11
CA VAL A 461 -4.59 17.69 9.01
C VAL A 461 -5.36 16.51 8.42
N VAL A 462 -5.91 15.67 9.31
CA VAL A 462 -6.92 14.69 8.93
C VAL A 462 -8.27 15.40 8.83
N ARG A 463 -9.00 15.18 7.73
CA ARG A 463 -10.25 15.89 7.44
C ARG A 463 -11.28 15.69 8.56
N THR A 464 -11.89 16.79 8.99
CA THR A 464 -13.00 16.81 9.98
C THR A 464 -14.37 16.87 9.31
N THR A 465 -14.38 17.10 8.01
CA THR A 465 -15.53 17.23 7.13
C THR A 465 -15.11 16.84 5.71
N MET A 466 -16.04 16.31 4.90
CA MET A 466 -15.81 15.95 3.51
C MET A 466 -16.03 17.11 2.54
N ILE A 467 -16.63 18.21 3.00
CA ILE A 467 -16.96 19.39 2.16
C ILE A 467 -15.74 19.90 1.36
N PRO A 468 -14.53 20.08 1.94
CA PRO A 468 -13.35 20.50 1.19
C PRO A 468 -13.02 19.58 0.02
N GLY A 469 -13.10 18.26 0.23
CA GLY A 469 -12.84 17.26 -0.79
C GLY A 469 -13.81 17.40 -1.97
N VAL A 470 -15.10 17.49 -1.67
CA VAL A 470 -16.15 17.63 -2.71
C VAL A 470 -16.00 18.96 -3.48
N LEU A 471 -15.68 20.06 -2.80
CA LEU A 471 -15.45 21.36 -3.44
C LEU A 471 -14.20 21.36 -4.33
N LYS A 472 -13.11 20.75 -3.89
CA LYS A 472 -11.90 20.58 -4.71
C LYS A 472 -12.15 19.73 -5.94
N THR A 473 -13.01 18.72 -5.86
CA THR A 473 -13.42 17.95 -7.04
C THR A 473 -14.12 18.84 -8.05
N VAL A 474 -15.05 19.71 -7.63
CA VAL A 474 -15.69 20.68 -8.55
C VAL A 474 -14.66 21.68 -9.10
N GLN A 475 -13.75 22.17 -8.24
CA GLN A 475 -12.68 23.11 -8.64
C GLN A 475 -11.77 22.54 -9.73
N ASN A 476 -11.42 21.26 -9.64
CA ASN A 476 -10.59 20.59 -10.64
C ASN A 476 -11.36 20.27 -11.92
N ASN A 477 -12.69 20.26 -11.87
CA ASN A 477 -13.56 19.91 -12.99
C ASN A 477 -14.37 21.09 -13.55
N LYS A 478 -13.90 22.34 -13.37
CA LYS A 478 -14.53 23.57 -13.89
C LYS A 478 -14.75 23.58 -15.41
N GLY A 479 -14.02 22.74 -16.16
CA GLY A 479 -14.17 22.61 -17.61
C GLY A 479 -15.44 21.86 -18.05
N LEU A 480 -16.14 21.20 -17.12
CA LEU A 480 -17.40 20.52 -17.41
C LEU A 480 -18.57 21.50 -17.50
N SER A 481 -19.52 21.20 -18.38
CA SER A 481 -20.75 21.98 -18.49
C SER A 481 -21.71 21.62 -17.36
N PHE A 482 -21.91 22.53 -16.40
CA PHE A 482 -22.88 22.37 -15.30
C PHE A 482 -24.30 22.83 -15.67
N LYS A 483 -24.64 22.90 -16.96
CA LYS A 483 -25.94 23.42 -17.44
C LYS A 483 -27.14 22.65 -16.89
N ASP A 484 -27.02 21.33 -16.75
CA ASP A 484 -28.09 20.45 -16.25
C ASP A 484 -27.95 20.15 -14.74
N GLY A 485 -27.01 20.82 -14.06
CA GLY A 485 -26.64 20.57 -12.67
C GLY A 485 -25.72 19.35 -12.49
N LEU A 486 -24.77 19.46 -11.56
CA LEU A 486 -23.86 18.40 -11.16
C LEU A 486 -24.21 17.91 -9.76
N LYS A 487 -24.38 16.60 -9.60
CA LYS A 487 -24.72 15.92 -8.35
C LYS A 487 -23.58 15.00 -7.95
N LEU A 488 -22.91 15.30 -6.84
CA LEU A 488 -21.78 14.53 -6.33
C LEU A 488 -22.07 14.06 -4.91
N PHE A 489 -21.57 12.90 -4.51
CA PHE A 489 -21.66 12.45 -3.13
C PHE A 489 -20.46 11.61 -2.71
N GLU A 490 -20.23 11.49 -1.42
CA GLU A 490 -19.25 10.59 -0.81
C GLU A 490 -19.82 10.05 0.50
N ILE A 491 -19.63 8.75 0.74
CA ILE A 491 -19.86 8.14 2.05
C ILE A 491 -18.51 7.64 2.56
N SER A 492 -17.95 8.32 3.55
CA SER A 492 -16.61 8.02 4.03
C SER A 492 -16.37 8.55 5.44
N ASP A 493 -15.20 8.21 6.00
CA ASP A 493 -14.85 8.58 7.37
C ASP A 493 -14.21 9.97 7.43
N VAL A 494 -14.57 10.71 8.47
CA VAL A 494 -13.84 11.89 8.96
C VAL A 494 -13.28 11.59 10.34
N VAL A 495 -12.30 12.35 10.80
CA VAL A 495 -11.72 12.17 12.13
C VAL A 495 -12.07 13.34 13.02
N VAL A 496 -12.49 13.04 14.25
CA VAL A 496 -12.70 14.03 15.32
C VAL A 496 -11.85 13.66 16.52
N LEU A 497 -11.43 14.66 17.30
CA LEU A 497 -10.78 14.41 18.58
C LEU A 497 -11.81 13.92 19.60
N ASP A 498 -11.46 12.85 20.31
CA ASP A 498 -12.26 12.26 21.38
C ASP A 498 -11.35 11.75 22.50
N PRO A 499 -10.70 12.66 23.26
CA PRO A 499 -9.76 12.29 24.32
C PRO A 499 -10.42 11.57 25.52
N ALA A 500 -11.75 11.62 25.62
CA ALA A 500 -12.50 11.03 26.74
C ALA A 500 -13.15 9.68 26.39
N GLY A 501 -13.52 9.48 25.12
CA GLY A 501 -14.22 8.27 24.65
C GLY A 501 -13.36 7.30 23.84
N SER A 502 -12.19 7.73 23.34
CA SER A 502 -11.29 6.90 22.52
C SER A 502 -9.95 6.65 23.22
N ASP A 503 -9.42 5.43 23.10
CA ASP A 503 -8.11 5.02 23.61
C ASP A 503 -6.95 5.71 22.89
N VAL A 504 -7.12 6.00 21.60
CA VAL A 504 -6.16 6.75 20.77
C VAL A 504 -6.40 8.26 20.80
N GLY A 505 -7.42 8.73 21.53
CA GLY A 505 -7.79 10.14 21.66
C GLY A 505 -8.46 10.77 20.43
N ALA A 506 -8.80 9.98 19.42
CA ALA A 506 -9.52 10.38 18.22
C ALA A 506 -10.48 9.27 17.76
N ALA A 507 -11.54 9.64 17.05
CA ALA A 507 -12.55 8.70 16.56
C ALA A 507 -12.90 8.94 15.09
N ASN A 508 -13.11 7.85 14.36
CA ASN A 508 -13.61 7.90 12.97
C ASN A 508 -15.13 8.05 12.97
N ILE A 509 -15.63 9.05 12.23
CA ILE A 509 -17.05 9.26 12.01
C ILE A 509 -17.43 9.02 10.54
N ARG A 510 -18.21 7.97 10.27
CA ARG A 510 -18.79 7.71 8.95
C ARG A 510 -19.87 8.73 8.61
N ARG A 511 -19.58 9.63 7.68
CA ARG A 511 -20.52 10.63 7.19
C ARG A 511 -20.96 10.33 5.76
N LEU A 512 -22.12 10.84 5.40
CA LEU A 512 -22.60 11.04 4.03
C LEU A 512 -22.46 12.54 3.73
N CYS A 513 -21.76 12.88 2.65
CA CYS A 513 -21.69 14.22 2.12
C CYS A 513 -22.19 14.23 0.68
N ALA A 514 -23.02 15.19 0.30
CA ALA A 514 -23.49 15.34 -1.07
C ALA A 514 -23.55 16.82 -1.46
N LEU A 515 -23.24 17.10 -2.71
CA LEU A 515 -23.21 18.44 -3.30
C LEU A 515 -24.04 18.47 -4.57
N TYR A 516 -24.80 19.55 -4.73
CA TYR A 516 -25.39 19.97 -5.99
C TYR A 516 -24.80 21.31 -6.40
N THR A 517 -24.43 21.48 -7.68
CA THR A 517 -24.05 22.79 -8.24
C THR A 517 -24.56 22.93 -9.67
N GLY A 518 -25.02 24.12 -10.05
CA GLY A 518 -25.58 24.38 -11.37
C GLY A 518 -25.90 25.87 -11.56
N GLN A 519 -26.76 26.20 -12.53
CA GLN A 519 -27.20 27.59 -12.72
C GLN A 519 -27.98 28.12 -11.52
N THR A 520 -28.66 27.24 -10.79
CA THR A 520 -29.33 27.49 -9.51
C THR A 520 -28.61 26.77 -8.37
N ASP A 521 -28.85 27.19 -7.13
CA ASP A 521 -28.21 26.59 -5.95
C ASP A 521 -28.71 25.17 -5.63
N GLY A 522 -29.91 24.81 -6.07
CA GLY A 522 -30.50 23.48 -5.89
C GLY A 522 -30.71 23.07 -4.44
N PHE A 523 -31.03 24.02 -3.55
CA PHE A 523 -31.36 23.73 -2.15
C PHE A 523 -32.46 22.67 -2.01
N GLU A 524 -33.50 22.74 -2.83
CA GLU A 524 -34.60 21.76 -2.88
C GLU A 524 -34.14 20.36 -3.32
N VAL A 525 -33.07 20.26 -4.12
CA VAL A 525 -32.52 18.98 -4.60
C VAL A 525 -31.76 18.27 -3.48
N ILE A 526 -30.96 19.02 -2.71
CA ILE A 526 -30.25 18.49 -1.55
C ILE A 526 -31.22 18.16 -0.41
N HIS A 527 -32.22 19.01 -0.17
CA HIS A 527 -33.30 18.72 0.76
C HIS A 527 -34.03 17.42 0.40
N GLY A 528 -34.41 17.26 -0.88
CA GLY A 528 -35.04 16.03 -1.37
C GLY A 528 -34.14 14.78 -1.23
N LEU A 529 -32.81 14.93 -1.31
CA LEU A 529 -31.88 13.84 -1.03
C LEU A 529 -31.91 13.44 0.45
N VAL A 530 -31.93 14.40 1.38
CA VAL A 530 -32.07 14.14 2.82
C VAL A 530 -33.37 13.38 3.08
N ASP A 531 -34.48 13.85 2.52
CA ASP A 531 -35.78 13.17 2.65
C ASP A 531 -35.73 11.74 2.10
N ARG A 532 -35.08 11.54 0.95
CA ARG A 532 -34.90 10.20 0.37
C ARG A 532 -34.07 9.30 1.28
N VAL A 533 -32.96 9.79 1.84
CA VAL A 533 -32.12 9.01 2.76
C VAL A 533 -32.91 8.63 4.02
N MET A 534 -33.63 9.58 4.62
CA MET A 534 -34.44 9.34 5.81
C MET A 534 -35.62 8.39 5.53
N GLN A 535 -36.24 8.48 4.35
CA GLN A 535 -37.26 7.54 3.89
C GLN A 535 -36.71 6.12 3.76
N LEU A 536 -35.49 5.95 3.23
CA LEU A 536 -34.86 4.64 3.04
C LEU A 536 -34.54 3.95 4.37
N VAL A 537 -34.17 4.72 5.39
CA VAL A 537 -33.98 4.19 6.76
C VAL A 537 -35.29 4.07 7.55
N GLY A 538 -36.43 4.47 6.97
CA GLY A 538 -37.76 4.32 7.58
C GLY A 538 -38.08 5.35 8.67
N VAL A 539 -37.45 6.53 8.65
CA VAL A 539 -37.69 7.60 9.63
C VAL A 539 -38.55 8.70 8.98
N PRO A 540 -39.79 8.94 9.46
CA PRO A 540 -40.69 9.93 8.86
C PRO A 540 -40.29 11.38 9.20
N CYS A 541 -40.61 12.30 8.30
CA CYS A 541 -40.48 13.75 8.52
C CYS A 541 -41.69 14.27 9.31
N VAL A 542 -41.45 15.13 10.30
CA VAL A 542 -42.52 15.84 11.02
C VAL A 542 -42.29 17.34 10.94
N LEU A 543 -43.28 18.04 10.39
CA LEU A 543 -43.27 19.50 10.24
C LEU A 543 -43.90 20.22 11.45
N ASP A 544 -44.80 19.56 12.18
CA ASP A 544 -45.49 20.10 13.36
C ASP A 544 -45.40 19.11 14.55
N PRO A 545 -44.76 19.49 15.68
CA PRO A 545 -44.51 18.59 16.80
C PRO A 545 -45.74 18.22 17.65
N HIS A 546 -46.92 18.82 17.40
CA HIS A 546 -48.07 18.67 18.31
C HIS A 546 -48.67 17.25 18.38
N HIS A 547 -48.35 16.36 17.42
CA HIS A 547 -48.76 14.94 17.42
C HIS A 547 -47.65 14.01 16.89
N SER A 548 -46.40 14.20 17.29
CA SER A 548 -45.29 13.45 16.71
C SER A 548 -45.21 11.98 17.15
N PRO A 549 -44.84 11.05 16.25
CA PRO A 549 -44.49 9.67 16.61
C PRO A 549 -43.23 9.63 17.49
N THR A 550 -42.93 8.48 18.10
CA THR A 550 -41.74 8.31 18.96
C THR A 550 -40.41 8.29 18.20
N ASN A 551 -40.45 8.17 16.87
CA ASN A 551 -39.30 8.16 15.98
C ASN A 551 -39.58 9.00 14.72
N TYR A 552 -38.91 10.14 14.57
CA TYR A 552 -39.06 11.04 13.42
C TYR A 552 -37.81 11.93 13.25
N TYR A 553 -37.67 12.57 12.09
CA TYR A 553 -36.72 13.67 11.93
C TYR A 553 -37.45 14.98 11.67
N ALA A 554 -36.81 16.06 12.09
CA ALA A 554 -37.24 17.42 11.84
C ALA A 554 -36.08 18.22 11.24
N ILE A 555 -36.43 19.15 10.37
CA ILE A 555 -35.50 20.10 9.78
C ILE A 555 -35.70 21.42 10.51
N VAL A 556 -34.66 21.85 11.23
CA VAL A 556 -34.72 23.04 12.08
C VAL A 556 -33.79 24.10 11.49
N PRO A 557 -34.21 25.37 11.36
CA PRO A 557 -33.30 26.43 10.93
C PRO A 557 -32.08 26.48 11.87
N SER A 558 -30.86 26.44 11.31
CA SER A 558 -29.62 26.26 12.08
C SER A 558 -29.42 27.32 13.18
N ALA A 559 -29.87 28.55 12.91
CA ALA A 559 -29.91 29.68 13.86
C ALA A 559 -30.77 29.45 15.13
N SER A 560 -31.65 28.43 15.13
CA SER A 560 -32.64 28.16 16.18
C SER A 560 -32.45 26.81 16.87
N THR A 561 -31.49 25.99 16.46
CA THR A 561 -31.27 24.62 16.98
C THR A 561 -31.04 24.60 18.49
N TRP A 562 -30.21 25.50 19.02
CA TRP A 562 -29.97 25.60 20.47
C TRP A 562 -31.23 25.99 21.24
N LEU A 563 -31.98 26.98 20.76
CA LEU A 563 -33.19 27.47 21.40
C LEU A 563 -34.33 26.43 21.34
N PHE A 564 -34.42 25.67 20.26
CA PHE A 564 -35.38 24.58 20.07
C PHE A 564 -35.07 23.39 21.00
N LEU A 565 -33.82 22.92 21.02
CA LEU A 565 -33.37 21.85 21.94
C LEU A 565 -33.49 22.25 23.42
N TYR A 566 -33.21 23.52 23.75
CA TYR A 566 -33.36 24.06 25.10
C TYR A 566 -34.83 24.15 25.56
N LYS A 567 -35.74 24.61 24.70
CA LYS A 567 -37.18 24.73 25.01
C LYS A 567 -37.85 23.37 25.23
N MET A 568 -37.52 22.36 24.42
CA MET A 568 -38.11 21.01 24.58
C MET A 568 -37.58 20.28 25.82
N ARG A 569 -36.29 20.38 26.15
CA ARG A 569 -35.69 19.63 27.27
C ARG A 569 -36.22 20.03 28.65
N ARG A 570 -36.89 21.18 28.78
CA ARG A 570 -37.44 21.69 30.05
C ARG A 570 -38.95 21.91 30.07
N ASN A 571 -39.67 21.65 28.98
CA ASN A 571 -41.13 21.83 28.93
C ASN A 571 -41.59 23.24 29.37
N VAL A 572 -40.85 24.29 29.00
CA VAL A 572 -41.09 25.68 29.46
C VAL A 572 -41.70 26.51 28.33
N ASN A 573 -42.90 27.05 28.57
CA ASN A 573 -43.69 27.89 27.67
C ASN A 573 -43.60 29.39 28.07
N THR A 574 -42.41 29.98 28.11
CA THR A 574 -42.29 31.42 28.46
C THR A 574 -41.46 32.21 27.46
N ASP A 575 -42.07 33.27 26.92
CA ASP A 575 -41.59 34.21 25.90
C ASP A 575 -40.44 35.13 26.33
N ASN A 576 -39.67 34.79 27.37
CA ASN A 576 -38.66 35.67 27.96
C ASN A 576 -37.28 35.02 28.12
N THR A 577 -36.78 34.37 27.06
CA THR A 577 -35.36 34.00 26.97
C THR A 577 -34.53 35.14 26.37
N PRO A 578 -33.37 35.50 26.96
CA PRO A 578 -32.53 36.59 26.46
C PRO A 578 -32.06 36.31 25.03
N ARG A 579 -32.00 37.35 24.20
CA ARG A 579 -31.48 37.31 22.82
C ARG A 579 -30.02 36.84 22.82
N LEU A 580 -29.82 35.53 22.76
CA LEU A 580 -28.52 34.91 22.53
C LEU A 580 -28.28 34.84 21.02
N PHE A 581 -27.09 35.28 20.61
CA PHE A 581 -26.65 35.39 19.22
C PHE A 581 -26.86 34.07 18.45
N MET A 582 -27.54 34.16 17.29
CA MET A 582 -27.76 33.07 16.37
C MET A 582 -26.42 32.64 15.77
N ALA A 583 -25.90 31.46 16.14
CA ALA A 583 -24.76 30.88 15.43
C ALA A 583 -25.28 30.22 14.15
N VAL A 584 -25.16 30.94 13.04
CA VAL A 584 -25.30 30.41 11.68
C VAL A 584 -23.97 29.75 11.33
N ASP A 585 -23.94 28.50 10.87
CA ASP A 585 -22.69 27.89 10.38
C ASP A 585 -22.13 28.77 9.25
N PRO A 586 -20.95 29.41 9.44
CA PRO A 586 -20.42 30.43 8.53
C PRO A 586 -20.03 29.87 7.16
N THR A 587 -20.02 28.55 7.00
CA THR A 587 -19.86 27.88 5.72
C THR A 587 -21.06 28.09 4.79
N PHE A 588 -22.25 28.39 5.34
CA PHE A 588 -23.50 28.48 4.59
C PHE A 588 -24.05 29.92 4.49
N PHE A 589 -24.89 30.15 3.49
CA PHE A 589 -25.59 31.41 3.28
C PHE A 589 -26.71 31.60 4.33
N GLU A 590 -26.79 32.81 4.88
CA GLU A 590 -27.73 33.13 5.95
C GLU A 590 -29.20 32.93 5.51
N GLY A 591 -29.99 32.27 6.35
CA GLY A 591 -31.39 31.94 6.05
C GLY A 591 -31.59 30.80 5.05
N ARG A 592 -30.51 30.21 4.51
CA ARG A 592 -30.54 29.06 3.58
C ARG A 592 -29.72 27.87 4.10
N CYS A 593 -29.83 27.61 5.41
CA CYS A 593 -29.15 26.53 6.12
C CYS A 593 -30.06 25.91 7.18
N ALA A 594 -30.07 24.59 7.27
CA ALA A 594 -30.87 23.84 8.23
C ALA A 594 -30.13 22.64 8.81
N ASP A 595 -30.43 22.34 10.07
CA ASP A 595 -29.92 21.18 10.79
C ASP A 595 -30.89 20.00 10.66
N ILE A 596 -30.34 18.80 10.46
CA ILE A 596 -31.08 17.55 10.43
C ILE A 596 -31.08 16.98 11.84
N VAL A 597 -32.23 17.03 12.52
CA VAL A 597 -32.37 16.55 13.90
C VAL A 597 -33.24 15.30 13.92
N TRP A 598 -32.67 14.21 14.43
CA TRP A 598 -33.37 12.95 14.63
C TRP A 598 -33.88 12.85 16.06
N HIS A 599 -35.17 12.59 16.19
CA HIS A 599 -35.86 12.38 17.45
C HIS A 599 -36.20 10.90 17.62
N ARG A 600 -35.74 10.31 18.72
CA ARG A 600 -36.01 8.92 19.07
C ARG A 600 -36.15 8.78 20.59
N ASP A 601 -37.27 8.22 21.03
CA ASP A 601 -37.54 7.90 22.44
C ASP A 601 -37.35 9.11 23.39
N GLY A 602 -37.73 10.31 22.91
CA GLY A 602 -37.60 11.57 23.65
C GLY A 602 -36.19 12.20 23.63
N ALA A 603 -35.20 11.55 23.03
CA ALA A 603 -33.87 12.12 22.78
C ALA A 603 -33.82 12.76 21.38
N ALA A 604 -33.07 13.85 21.26
CA ALA A 604 -32.82 14.55 20.00
C ALA A 604 -31.33 14.55 19.68
N THR A 605 -30.97 14.08 18.49
CA THR A 605 -29.59 13.97 18.01
C THR A 605 -29.45 14.73 16.70
N LYS A 606 -28.51 15.67 16.62
CA LYS A 606 -28.16 16.32 15.35
C LYS A 606 -27.39 15.31 14.48
N LEU A 607 -27.97 14.91 13.35
CA LEU A 607 -27.30 14.05 12.38
C LEU A 607 -26.38 14.84 11.48
N GLY A 608 -26.75 16.07 11.10
CA GLY A 608 -25.99 16.82 10.11
C GLY A 608 -26.54 18.20 9.84
N THR A 609 -25.98 18.84 8.82
CA THR A 609 -26.38 20.17 8.36
C THR A 609 -26.42 20.15 6.84
N PHE A 610 -27.40 20.85 6.25
CA PHE A 610 -27.41 21.12 4.82
C PHE A 610 -27.80 22.56 4.52
N GLY A 611 -27.33 23.08 3.38
CA GLY A 611 -27.62 24.45 3.00
C GLY A 611 -26.93 24.89 1.72
N VAL A 612 -27.25 26.12 1.30
CA VAL A 612 -26.56 26.81 0.21
C VAL A 612 -25.22 27.32 0.76
N LEU A 613 -24.12 27.07 0.07
CA LEU A 613 -22.80 27.53 0.49
C LEU A 613 -22.70 29.06 0.43
N HIS A 614 -21.97 29.62 1.39
CA HIS A 614 -21.73 31.06 1.43
C HIS A 614 -20.91 31.50 0.19
N PRO A 615 -21.23 32.62 -0.48
CA PRO A 615 -20.50 33.09 -1.66
C PRO A 615 -18.99 33.22 -1.46
N GLN A 616 -18.56 33.62 -0.25
CA GLN A 616 -17.13 33.66 0.11
C GLN A 616 -16.47 32.27 0.09
N VAL A 617 -17.16 31.21 0.55
CA VAL A 617 -16.62 29.85 0.50
C VAL A 617 -16.47 29.40 -0.96
N LEU A 618 -17.48 29.65 -1.79
CA LEU A 618 -17.39 29.38 -3.22
C LEU A 618 -16.22 30.14 -3.86
N HIS A 619 -16.04 31.41 -3.51
CA HIS A 619 -14.91 32.22 -3.98
C HIS A 619 -13.55 31.66 -3.52
N ASN A 620 -13.43 31.22 -2.26
CA ASN A 620 -12.22 30.62 -1.69
C ASN A 620 -11.81 29.33 -2.44
N TYR A 621 -12.77 28.55 -2.92
CA TYR A 621 -12.56 27.38 -3.78
C TYR A 621 -12.64 27.69 -5.28
N GLU A 622 -12.65 28.99 -5.64
CA GLU A 622 -12.70 29.51 -7.00
C GLU A 622 -13.85 28.94 -7.86
N LEU A 623 -15.01 28.73 -7.24
CA LEU A 623 -16.23 28.23 -7.86
C LEU A 623 -17.13 29.40 -8.27
N LEU A 624 -17.66 29.34 -9.50
CA LEU A 624 -18.50 30.40 -10.08
C LEU A 624 -19.99 30.14 -9.87
N TYR A 625 -20.39 28.87 -9.86
CA TYR A 625 -21.79 28.48 -9.75
C TYR A 625 -22.18 28.34 -8.28
N PRO A 626 -23.42 28.71 -7.92
CA PRO A 626 -23.95 28.40 -6.60
C PRO A 626 -23.96 26.88 -6.36
N ALA A 627 -23.84 26.50 -5.10
CA ALA A 627 -23.88 25.10 -4.72
C ALA A 627 -24.56 24.90 -3.36
N SER A 628 -25.30 23.80 -3.25
CA SER A 628 -25.87 23.33 -1.99
C SER A 628 -25.18 22.05 -1.57
N VAL A 629 -24.96 21.90 -0.27
CA VAL A 629 -24.26 20.74 0.31
C VAL A 629 -25.04 20.21 1.51
N VAL A 630 -25.08 18.90 1.66
CA VAL A 630 -25.42 18.22 2.91
C VAL A 630 -24.21 17.45 3.42
N GLU A 631 -23.97 17.49 4.71
CA GLU A 631 -23.12 16.52 5.40
C GLU A 631 -23.85 16.01 6.65
N MET A 632 -23.95 14.69 6.81
CA MET A 632 -24.59 14.04 7.94
C MET A 632 -23.87 12.77 8.40
N ASP A 633 -23.81 12.56 9.71
CA ASP A 633 -23.39 11.32 10.34
C ASP A 633 -24.47 10.25 10.17
N ILE A 634 -24.08 9.12 9.58
CA ILE A 634 -24.97 7.99 9.32
C ILE A 634 -24.83 6.88 10.36
N GLN A 635 -23.86 6.95 11.27
CA GLN A 635 -23.69 5.92 12.30
C GLN A 635 -24.90 5.76 13.22
N PRO A 636 -25.56 6.84 13.69
CA PRO A 636 -26.76 6.70 14.52
C PRO A 636 -27.87 5.92 13.81
N LEU A 637 -27.90 5.93 12.47
CA LEU A 637 -28.91 5.27 11.64
C LEU A 637 -28.71 3.75 11.53
N VAL A 638 -27.54 3.22 11.88
CA VAL A 638 -27.30 1.76 11.95
C VAL A 638 -28.20 1.10 13.00
N LEU A 639 -28.55 1.85 14.05
CA LEU A 639 -29.34 1.39 15.20
C LEU A 639 -30.86 1.38 14.94
N VAL A 640 -31.32 1.66 13.72
CA VAL A 640 -32.76 1.57 13.36
C VAL A 640 -33.22 0.10 13.25
N LYS A 641 -32.59 -0.83 13.99
CA LYS A 641 -33.09 -2.21 14.11
C LYS A 641 -34.56 -2.19 14.51
N MET A 642 -35.37 -2.66 13.56
CA MET A 642 -36.69 -3.29 13.66
C MET A 642 -37.26 -3.25 15.07
N SER A 643 -38.22 -2.34 15.29
CA SER A 643 -38.91 -2.18 16.58
C SER A 643 -39.23 -3.52 17.21
N GLU A 644 -38.85 -3.63 18.47
CA GLU A 644 -39.07 -4.74 19.38
C GLU A 644 -40.46 -5.37 19.22
N LYS A 645 -40.50 -6.70 19.02
CA LYS A 645 -41.64 -7.51 19.42
C LYS A 645 -41.80 -7.37 20.94
N THR A 646 -42.61 -6.42 21.37
CA THR A 646 -43.02 -6.30 22.77
C THR A 646 -43.93 -7.47 23.12
N LYS A 647 -43.40 -8.46 23.84
CA LYS A 647 -44.21 -9.41 24.61
C LYS A 647 -44.91 -8.63 25.74
N LYS A 648 -46.17 -8.25 25.54
CA LYS A 648 -47.10 -8.03 26.65
C LYS A 648 -48.29 -8.97 26.47
N GLY A 649 -48.50 -9.80 27.50
CA GLY A 649 -49.54 -10.81 27.51
C GLY A 649 -50.95 -10.23 27.49
N GLY A 650 -51.87 -11.03 26.97
CA GLY A 650 -53.31 -10.83 27.07
C GLY A 650 -53.95 -10.27 25.80
N GLY A 651 -54.37 -11.18 24.91
CA GLY A 651 -55.26 -10.87 23.77
C GLY A 651 -54.51 -10.49 22.50
N GLU A 652 -54.37 -11.45 21.58
CA GLU A 652 -53.87 -11.20 20.23
C GLU A 652 -54.89 -10.37 19.44
N SER A 653 -54.64 -9.06 19.30
CA SER A 653 -55.22 -8.24 18.24
C SER A 653 -54.11 -7.68 17.37
N TRP A 654 -54.06 -8.16 16.12
CA TRP A 654 -53.17 -7.67 15.09
C TRP A 654 -53.60 -6.27 14.67
N VAL A 655 -52.73 -5.27 14.86
CA VAL A 655 -52.77 -4.05 14.03
C VAL A 655 -51.58 -4.17 13.09
N GLN A 656 -51.80 -4.90 11.98
CA GLN A 656 -50.87 -5.02 10.87
C GLN A 656 -50.77 -3.69 10.14
N GLY A 657 -49.53 -3.27 9.87
CA GLY A 657 -49.26 -2.27 8.86
C GLY A 657 -49.71 -2.82 7.50
N ASP A 658 -50.83 -2.28 7.03
CA ASP A 658 -51.62 -2.69 5.85
C ASP A 658 -50.85 -2.81 4.52
N ALA A 659 -49.58 -2.40 4.44
CA ALA A 659 -48.79 -2.41 3.20
C ALA A 659 -47.99 -3.71 3.01
N LEU A 660 -47.31 -4.20 4.06
CA LEU A 660 -46.42 -5.36 3.93
C LEU A 660 -47.19 -6.67 3.86
N ASP A 661 -48.33 -6.78 4.55
CA ASP A 661 -49.15 -7.99 4.53
C ASP A 661 -49.97 -8.15 3.26
N ARG A 662 -50.28 -7.05 2.56
CA ARG A 662 -50.86 -7.11 1.21
C ARG A 662 -49.84 -7.56 0.17
N GLU A 663 -48.60 -7.09 0.27
CA GLU A 663 -47.52 -7.59 -0.59
C GLU A 663 -47.16 -9.04 -0.27
N LEU A 664 -47.10 -9.43 1.01
CA LEU A 664 -46.82 -10.81 1.41
C LEU A 664 -47.97 -11.77 1.06
N ALA A 665 -49.23 -11.32 1.15
CA ALA A 665 -50.40 -12.08 0.70
C ALA A 665 -50.42 -12.21 -0.83
N SER A 666 -50.10 -11.14 -1.56
CA SER A 666 -49.92 -11.17 -3.02
C SER A 666 -48.79 -12.13 -3.41
N LEU A 667 -47.63 -12.06 -2.74
CA LEU A 667 -46.50 -12.94 -3.02
C LEU A 667 -46.82 -14.39 -2.69
N LYS A 668 -47.50 -14.67 -1.57
CA LYS A 668 -47.96 -16.02 -1.20
C LYS A 668 -49.00 -16.57 -2.18
N GLN A 669 -49.88 -15.72 -2.69
CA GLN A 669 -50.86 -16.09 -3.71
C GLN A 669 -50.18 -16.35 -5.07
N THR A 670 -49.20 -15.54 -5.46
CA THR A 670 -48.35 -15.77 -6.64
C THR A 670 -47.53 -17.04 -6.51
N ILE A 671 -46.89 -17.29 -5.37
CA ILE A 671 -46.12 -18.51 -5.09
C ILE A 671 -47.05 -19.73 -5.10
N SER A 672 -48.25 -19.65 -4.51
CA SER A 672 -49.23 -20.73 -4.52
C SER A 672 -49.78 -21.04 -5.93
N LEU A 673 -49.84 -20.05 -6.81
CA LEU A 673 -50.26 -20.23 -8.21
C LEU A 673 -49.12 -20.77 -9.09
N CYS A 674 -47.86 -20.43 -8.79
CA CYS A 674 -46.69 -20.89 -9.53
C CYS A 674 -46.18 -22.28 -9.10
N ASN A 675 -46.45 -22.71 -7.85
CA ASN A 675 -45.95 -23.96 -7.30
C ASN A 675 -46.35 -25.23 -8.09
N PRO A 676 -47.61 -25.39 -8.54
CA PRO A 676 -48.02 -26.56 -9.33
C PRO A 676 -47.36 -26.61 -10.71
N ILE A 677 -47.08 -25.44 -11.31
CA ILE A 677 -46.42 -25.31 -12.61
C ILE A 677 -44.94 -25.69 -12.46
N PHE A 678 -44.27 -25.19 -11.43
CA PHE A 678 -42.88 -25.55 -11.14
C PHE A 678 -42.72 -27.04 -10.80
N GLN A 679 -43.65 -27.64 -10.03
CA GLN A 679 -43.65 -29.07 -9.77
C GLN A 679 -43.93 -29.92 -11.02
N GLY A 680 -44.77 -29.45 -11.94
CA GLY A 680 -44.95 -30.09 -13.25
C GLY A 680 -43.66 -30.13 -14.06
N HIS A 681 -42.97 -28.99 -14.19
CA HIS A 681 -41.70 -28.91 -14.93
C HIS A 681 -40.55 -29.70 -14.28
N VAL A 682 -40.48 -29.77 -12.95
CA VAL A 682 -39.50 -30.59 -12.23
C VAL A 682 -39.78 -32.08 -12.44
N ASN A 683 -41.05 -32.50 -12.44
CA ASN A 683 -41.41 -33.89 -12.70
C ASN A 683 -41.12 -34.30 -14.16
N ASP A 684 -41.40 -33.42 -15.13
CA ASP A 684 -41.07 -33.64 -16.54
C ASP A 684 -39.56 -33.70 -16.78
N TRP A 685 -38.79 -32.85 -16.10
CA TRP A 685 -37.32 -32.86 -16.16
C TRP A 685 -36.73 -34.12 -15.53
N CYS A 686 -37.26 -34.57 -14.38
CA CYS A 686 -36.86 -35.84 -13.76
C CYS A 686 -37.20 -37.05 -14.65
N ALA A 687 -38.36 -37.04 -15.31
CA ALA A 687 -38.75 -38.10 -16.25
C ALA A 687 -37.83 -38.14 -17.50
N LEU A 688 -37.46 -36.97 -18.04
CA LEU A 688 -36.55 -36.86 -19.17
C LEU A 688 -35.13 -37.31 -18.81
N ASN A 689 -34.62 -36.93 -17.63
CA ASN A 689 -33.31 -37.37 -17.16
C ASN A 689 -33.26 -38.87 -16.87
N GLN A 690 -34.33 -39.44 -16.31
CA GLN A 690 -34.41 -40.87 -16.09
C GLN A 690 -34.41 -41.64 -17.42
N ALA A 691 -35.13 -41.15 -18.43
CA ALA A 691 -35.11 -41.74 -19.77
C ALA A 691 -33.73 -41.66 -20.45
N ILE A 692 -32.99 -40.56 -20.26
CA ILE A 692 -31.61 -40.41 -20.77
C ILE A 692 -30.67 -41.41 -20.07
N VAL A 693 -30.75 -41.51 -18.74
CA VAL A 693 -29.94 -42.46 -17.96
C VAL A 693 -30.25 -43.92 -18.32
N ASP A 694 -31.51 -44.25 -18.57
CA ASP A 694 -31.91 -45.60 -18.97
C ASP A 694 -31.45 -45.91 -20.40
N THR A 695 -31.40 -44.92 -21.29
CA THR A 695 -30.86 -45.05 -22.65
C THR A 695 -29.34 -45.21 -22.64
N GLU A 696 -28.62 -44.47 -21.79
CA GLU A 696 -27.17 -44.65 -21.61
C GLU A 696 -26.83 -46.01 -21.01
N LYS A 697 -27.58 -46.47 -20.00
CA LYS A 697 -27.42 -47.82 -19.45
C LYS A 697 -27.64 -48.92 -20.49
N ALA A 698 -28.57 -48.74 -21.42
CA ALA A 698 -28.78 -49.68 -22.53
C ALA A 698 -27.62 -49.67 -23.53
N LEU A 699 -26.99 -48.51 -23.76
CA LEU A 699 -25.79 -48.37 -24.61
C LEU A 699 -24.55 -49.03 -24.00
N PHE A 700 -24.40 -49.00 -22.66
CA PHE A 700 -23.26 -49.60 -21.95
C PHE A 700 -23.45 -51.09 -21.59
N ALA A 701 -24.64 -51.66 -21.76
CA ALA A 701 -24.93 -53.08 -21.46
C ALA A 701 -24.60 -54.06 -22.60
N ALA A 702 -24.14 -53.59 -23.77
CA ALA A 702 -23.76 -54.46 -24.88
C ALA A 702 -22.33 -55.03 -24.67
N PRO A 703 -22.13 -56.37 -24.65
CA PRO A 703 -20.81 -56.95 -24.40
C PRO A 703 -19.88 -56.77 -25.62
N ALA A 704 -18.78 -56.05 -25.41
CA ALA A 704 -17.74 -55.86 -26.43
C ALA A 704 -16.93 -57.15 -26.65
N LYS A 705 -16.96 -57.69 -27.88
CA LYS A 705 -16.02 -58.73 -28.36
C LYS A 705 -14.62 -58.14 -28.55
N PRO A 706 -13.53 -58.88 -28.28
CA PRO A 706 -12.18 -58.36 -28.44
C PRO A 706 -11.62 -58.67 -29.83
N SER A 707 -11.13 -57.66 -30.57
CA SER A 707 -10.16 -57.90 -31.64
C SER A 707 -9.21 -56.74 -31.90
N ARG A 708 -7.93 -57.06 -31.65
CA ARG A 708 -6.64 -56.63 -32.25
C ARG A 708 -6.59 -55.44 -33.23
N ALA A 709 -5.62 -54.57 -32.89
CA ALA A 709 -4.55 -54.01 -33.73
C ALA A 709 -4.90 -53.12 -34.94
N SER A 710 -4.44 -51.87 -34.90
CA SER A 710 -3.24 -51.39 -35.64
C SER A 710 -3.21 -49.86 -35.78
N LYS A 711 -2.00 -49.29 -35.67
CA LYS A 711 -1.66 -47.88 -35.84
C LYS A 711 -1.90 -47.42 -37.30
N LYS A 712 -2.75 -46.40 -37.50
CA LYS A 712 -2.58 -45.24 -38.42
C LYS A 712 -3.94 -44.54 -38.62
N VAL A 713 -4.05 -43.29 -38.17
CA VAL A 713 -5.13 -42.34 -38.49
C VAL A 713 -4.38 -41.05 -38.86
N LYS A 714 -4.07 -40.73 -40.13
CA LYS A 714 -4.93 -40.22 -41.21
C LYS A 714 -6.07 -39.34 -40.69
N LEU A 715 -5.85 -38.03 -40.78
CA LEU A 715 -6.89 -37.01 -40.71
C LEU A 715 -8.11 -37.47 -41.50
N VAL A 716 -9.24 -37.61 -40.80
CA VAL A 716 -10.57 -37.57 -41.39
C VAL A 716 -11.14 -36.23 -40.96
N GLU A 717 -11.34 -35.35 -41.93
CA GLU A 717 -12.19 -34.17 -41.78
C GLU A 717 -13.57 -34.65 -41.32
N LEU A 718 -13.90 -34.33 -40.07
CA LEU A 718 -15.25 -34.45 -39.55
C LEU A 718 -15.93 -33.09 -39.73
N ASP A 719 -16.99 -33.14 -40.53
CA ASP A 719 -17.85 -32.07 -40.97
C ASP A 719 -18.22 -31.11 -39.83
N ARG A 720 -17.96 -29.81 -40.05
CA ARG A 720 -18.25 -28.72 -39.11
C ARG A 720 -19.75 -28.38 -39.13
N SER A 721 -20.60 -29.27 -38.63
CA SER A 721 -22.05 -29.02 -38.57
C SER A 721 -22.76 -29.39 -37.26
N PHE A 722 -22.02 -29.61 -36.16
CA PHE A 722 -22.63 -29.73 -34.83
C PHE A 722 -21.82 -29.00 -33.75
N ASN A 723 -22.00 -27.68 -33.67
CA ASN A 723 -21.72 -26.90 -32.46
C ASN A 723 -23.06 -26.48 -31.85
N THR A 724 -23.59 -27.27 -30.93
CA THR A 724 -24.54 -26.78 -29.91
C THR A 724 -24.11 -27.35 -28.56
N THR A 725 -23.48 -26.51 -27.75
CA THR A 725 -23.19 -26.77 -26.34
C THR A 725 -24.49 -26.73 -25.52
N PRO A 726 -24.53 -27.37 -24.33
CA PRO A 726 -25.72 -27.40 -23.46
C PRO A 726 -26.28 -26.01 -23.11
N LEU A 727 -25.43 -24.98 -23.08
CA LEU A 727 -25.81 -23.59 -22.82
C LEU A 727 -26.78 -22.99 -23.86
N ALA A 728 -26.80 -23.50 -25.10
CA ALA A 728 -27.68 -22.96 -26.15
C ALA A 728 -29.15 -23.33 -25.90
N LYS A 729 -29.42 -24.52 -25.34
CA LYS A 729 -30.80 -24.95 -25.01
C LYS A 729 -31.35 -24.28 -23.75
N ASP A 730 -30.49 -23.95 -22.78
CA ASP A 730 -30.91 -23.20 -21.59
C ASP A 730 -31.29 -21.75 -21.93
N LYS A 731 -30.66 -21.16 -22.96
CA LYS A 731 -31.00 -19.83 -23.47
C LYS A 731 -32.38 -19.82 -24.17
N ASP A 732 -32.71 -20.87 -24.91
CA ASP A 732 -34.01 -21.02 -25.57
C ASP A 732 -35.14 -21.29 -24.58
N ILE A 733 -34.87 -22.06 -23.51
CA ILE A 733 -35.84 -22.29 -22.41
C ILE A 733 -36.05 -21.00 -21.61
N ALA A 734 -34.99 -20.25 -21.30
CA ALA A 734 -35.11 -18.95 -20.63
C ALA A 734 -35.88 -17.93 -21.48
N MET A 735 -35.65 -17.90 -22.80
CA MET A 735 -36.40 -17.04 -23.73
C MET A 735 -37.86 -17.46 -23.86
N TYR A 736 -38.17 -18.75 -23.85
CA TYR A 736 -39.54 -19.25 -23.87
C TYR A 736 -40.28 -18.96 -22.55
N CYS A 737 -39.60 -19.06 -21.40
CA CYS A 737 -40.13 -18.65 -20.10
C CYS A 737 -40.37 -17.14 -20.02
N ILE A 738 -39.47 -16.32 -20.56
CA ILE A 738 -39.63 -14.86 -20.63
C ILE A 738 -40.80 -14.48 -21.56
N GLN A 739 -40.95 -15.14 -22.72
CA GLN A 739 -42.09 -14.92 -23.62
C GLN A 739 -43.43 -15.36 -23.01
N THR A 740 -43.44 -16.45 -22.24
CA THR A 740 -44.66 -16.95 -21.57
C THR A 740 -45.06 -16.06 -20.38
N ILE A 741 -44.09 -15.52 -19.64
CA ILE A 741 -44.34 -14.56 -18.55
C ILE A 741 -44.79 -13.20 -19.11
N SER A 742 -44.27 -12.78 -20.27
CA SER A 742 -44.70 -11.54 -20.92
C SER A 742 -46.10 -11.59 -21.55
N SER A 743 -46.69 -12.78 -21.68
CA SER A 743 -48.02 -12.99 -22.28
C SER A 743 -49.14 -13.32 -21.28
N THR A 744 -48.85 -13.30 -19.96
CA THR A 744 -49.89 -13.48 -18.92
C THR A 744 -50.43 -12.12 -18.42
N SER A 745 -51.70 -11.85 -18.69
CA SER A 745 -52.40 -10.55 -18.64
C SER A 745 -52.74 -9.99 -17.24
N ILE A 746 -51.85 -10.10 -16.25
CA ILE A 746 -52.14 -9.57 -14.89
C ILE A 746 -51.32 -8.32 -14.53
N PHE A 747 -50.24 -8.02 -15.25
CA PHE A 747 -49.41 -6.83 -14.97
C PHE A 747 -49.74 -5.57 -15.78
N GLN A 748 -50.75 -5.62 -16.67
CA GLN A 748 -51.03 -4.54 -17.63
C GLN A 748 -52.05 -3.47 -17.17
N ASN A 749 -52.64 -3.59 -15.97
CA ASN A 749 -53.77 -2.73 -15.57
C ASN A 749 -53.47 -1.59 -14.58
N ASN A 750 -52.21 -1.27 -14.22
CA ASN A 750 -51.94 -0.11 -13.34
C ASN A 750 -50.92 0.93 -13.86
N ILE A 751 -50.52 0.88 -15.13
CA ILE A 751 -49.72 1.94 -15.77
C ILE A 751 -50.42 2.47 -17.03
N ASN A 752 -51.74 2.69 -16.97
CA ASN A 752 -52.45 3.35 -18.08
C ASN A 752 -53.66 4.16 -17.57
N SER A 753 -53.40 5.36 -17.05
CA SER A 753 -54.45 6.40 -17.05
C SER A 753 -53.97 7.84 -17.32
N SER A 754 -52.69 8.10 -17.59
CA SER A 754 -52.21 9.49 -17.76
C SER A 754 -51.48 9.78 -19.07
N VAL A 755 -51.12 8.77 -19.88
CA VAL A 755 -50.36 8.98 -21.12
C VAL A 755 -51.24 8.95 -22.38
N TYR A 756 -52.42 8.33 -22.33
CA TYR A 756 -53.32 8.23 -23.50
C TYR A 756 -54.22 9.46 -23.76
N ARG A 757 -54.14 10.53 -22.96
CA ARG A 757 -54.88 11.78 -23.23
C ARG A 757 -54.11 12.85 -24.03
N LEU A 758 -52.82 12.66 -24.31
CA LEU A 758 -52.03 13.69 -25.00
C LEU A 758 -51.72 13.39 -26.49
N LEU A 759 -52.13 12.23 -27.02
CA LEU A 759 -51.81 11.80 -28.41
C LEU A 759 -53.04 11.64 -29.32
N ALA A 760 -54.16 12.30 -29.00
CA ALA A 760 -55.40 12.26 -29.80
C ALA A 760 -55.71 13.58 -30.55
N GLN A 761 -54.69 14.40 -30.84
CA GLN A 761 -54.83 15.50 -31.80
C GLN A 761 -53.61 15.51 -32.72
N THR A 762 -53.88 15.75 -34.00
CA THR A 762 -52.95 15.89 -35.14
C THR A 762 -52.56 14.62 -35.90
N HIS A 763 -53.51 14.03 -36.63
CA HIS A 763 -53.24 13.55 -37.99
C HIS A 763 -54.15 14.28 -38.98
N GLY A 764 -53.54 15.00 -39.92
CA GLY A 764 -54.13 15.50 -41.16
C GLY A 764 -53.06 15.42 -42.28
N PRO A 765 -53.43 15.09 -43.52
CA PRO A 765 -52.54 14.44 -44.51
C PRO A 765 -51.70 15.42 -45.37
N PRO A 766 -50.77 14.90 -46.20
CA PRO A 766 -49.67 15.67 -46.81
C PRO A 766 -49.96 16.15 -48.24
N ALA A 767 -49.29 17.23 -48.66
CA ALA A 767 -49.09 17.53 -50.09
C ALA A 767 -47.86 18.42 -50.36
N ALA A 768 -46.95 17.86 -51.17
CA ALA A 768 -46.35 18.43 -52.38
C ALA A 768 -45.48 19.71 -52.34
N SER A 769 -44.19 19.46 -52.67
CA SER A 769 -43.50 19.93 -53.89
C SER A 769 -42.55 21.15 -53.86
N SER A 770 -41.40 20.90 -54.50
CA SER A 770 -40.48 21.82 -55.21
C SER A 770 -39.64 22.78 -54.35
N GLY A 771 -38.36 23.01 -54.60
CA GLY A 771 -37.44 22.50 -55.61
C GLY A 771 -36.18 23.37 -55.65
N GLY A 772 -35.06 22.78 -56.08
CA GLY A 772 -34.10 23.44 -56.98
C GLY A 772 -32.95 24.28 -56.40
N GLY A 773 -31.74 23.70 -56.48
CA GLY A 773 -30.50 24.36 -56.95
C GLY A 773 -29.79 25.34 -55.98
N SER A 774 -28.50 25.65 -56.10
CA SER A 774 -27.33 25.12 -56.80
C SER A 774 -26.18 26.11 -56.53
N ARG A 775 -24.97 25.62 -56.25
CA ARG A 775 -23.62 26.18 -56.55
C ARG A 775 -23.34 27.70 -56.41
N GLY A 776 -22.20 28.04 -55.80
CA GLY A 776 -21.45 29.26 -56.17
C GLY A 776 -20.29 29.63 -55.25
N ASN A 777 -19.07 29.72 -55.80
CA ASN A 777 -17.78 30.06 -55.21
C ASN A 777 -17.56 31.58 -54.94
N ASN A 778 -16.75 31.91 -53.90
CA ASN A 778 -15.73 32.99 -53.75
C ASN A 778 -16.09 34.48 -53.98
N PRO A 779 -15.20 35.47 -53.67
CA PRO A 779 -14.12 35.60 -52.66
C PRO A 779 -14.12 36.97 -51.91
N ASP A 780 -13.09 37.19 -51.05
CA ASP A 780 -12.43 38.46 -50.63
C ASP A 780 -13.24 39.72 -50.28
N ASP A 781 -13.01 40.27 -49.08
CA ASP A 781 -12.37 41.59 -48.97
C ASP A 781 -11.92 41.92 -47.54
N GLY A 782 -10.73 42.49 -47.42
CA GLY A 782 -10.16 42.99 -46.17
C GLY A 782 -10.60 44.41 -45.82
N ARG A 783 -10.52 44.74 -44.52
CA ARG A 783 -10.28 46.10 -44.03
C ARG A 783 -9.89 46.04 -42.54
N GLY A 784 -8.70 46.54 -42.23
CA GLY A 784 -8.20 46.70 -40.86
C GLY A 784 -8.74 47.96 -40.18
N VAL A 785 -8.44 48.09 -38.88
CA VAL A 785 -7.70 49.22 -38.25
C VAL A 785 -7.74 49.05 -36.72
N ASP A 786 -6.52 49.00 -36.16
CA ASP A 786 -6.00 49.45 -34.86
C ASP A 786 -6.82 49.35 -33.56
N VAL A 787 -6.27 48.61 -32.57
CA VAL A 787 -6.20 49.07 -31.17
C VAL A 787 -4.86 48.69 -30.53
N TYR A 788 -4.30 49.69 -29.89
CA TYR A 788 -3.06 49.84 -29.12
C TYR A 788 -2.91 48.84 -27.95
N VAL A 789 -1.67 48.41 -27.68
CA VAL A 789 -1.23 47.56 -26.55
C VAL A 789 -0.68 48.46 -25.42
N PRO A 790 -0.77 48.06 -24.13
CA PRO A 790 0.49 47.98 -23.39
C PRO A 790 0.64 46.76 -22.46
N SER A 791 1.81 46.13 -22.61
CA SER A 791 2.69 45.55 -21.59
C SER A 791 2.23 44.33 -20.77
N ALA A 792 2.76 43.16 -21.15
CA ALA A 792 2.74 41.91 -20.39
C ALA A 792 3.99 41.79 -19.49
N ALA A 793 3.78 41.54 -18.20
CA ALA A 793 4.79 40.93 -17.33
C ALA A 793 4.70 39.41 -17.49
N VAL A 794 5.79 38.80 -17.97
CA VAL A 794 5.91 37.36 -18.19
C VAL A 794 6.13 36.65 -16.85
N SER A 795 5.15 35.88 -16.38
CA SER A 795 5.35 34.86 -15.35
C SER A 795 5.69 33.51 -16.01
N LYS A 796 6.73 32.84 -15.50
CA LYS A 796 7.25 31.57 -16.02
C LYS A 796 6.22 30.43 -15.84
N PRO A 797 6.10 29.48 -16.77
CA PRO A 797 5.20 28.34 -16.63
C PRO A 797 5.70 27.35 -15.57
N VAL A 798 4.79 26.90 -14.71
CA VAL A 798 4.98 25.80 -13.75
C VAL A 798 5.08 24.46 -14.52
N PRO A 799 5.95 23.51 -14.12
CA PRO A 799 6.14 22.24 -14.84
C PRO A 799 4.88 21.38 -14.91
N LYS A 800 4.64 20.81 -16.09
CA LYS A 800 3.44 20.04 -16.52
C LYS A 800 3.28 18.63 -15.90
N ALA A 801 3.78 18.37 -14.70
CA ALA A 801 3.75 17.04 -14.09
C ALA A 801 3.03 17.06 -12.73
N LYS A 802 1.70 17.23 -12.72
CA LYS A 802 0.81 16.99 -11.56
C LYS A 802 -0.69 17.15 -11.88
N ARG A 803 -1.16 16.60 -13.02
CA ARG A 803 -2.58 16.68 -13.43
C ARG A 803 -3.34 15.34 -13.48
N MET A 804 -2.64 14.21 -13.43
CA MET A 804 -3.22 12.96 -13.97
C MET A 804 -4.24 12.24 -13.08
N HIS A 805 -4.35 12.52 -11.77
CA HIS A 805 -5.22 11.72 -10.90
C HIS A 805 -6.67 12.23 -10.80
N MET A 806 -6.93 13.52 -11.03
CA MET A 806 -8.28 14.13 -10.93
C MET A 806 -8.98 14.29 -12.29
N ASP A 807 -8.22 14.35 -13.39
CA ASP A 807 -8.77 14.49 -14.74
C ASP A 807 -9.54 13.22 -15.17
N GLY A 808 -9.20 12.04 -14.64
CA GLY A 808 -9.75 10.76 -15.11
C GLY A 808 -11.18 10.40 -14.68
N ILE A 809 -11.77 11.10 -13.70
CA ILE A 809 -13.02 10.64 -13.06
C ILE A 809 -14.28 11.03 -13.86
N LEU A 810 -14.25 12.10 -14.65
CA LEU A 810 -15.46 12.63 -15.33
C LEU A 810 -15.38 12.68 -16.86
N HIS A 811 -14.30 12.20 -17.47
CA HIS A 811 -14.14 12.17 -18.93
C HIS A 811 -14.97 11.08 -19.66
N GLY A 812 -15.78 10.30 -18.94
CA GLY A 812 -16.61 9.22 -19.51
C GLY A 812 -18.08 9.57 -19.82
N LEU A 813 -18.50 10.84 -19.68
CA LEU A 813 -19.91 11.21 -19.91
C LEU A 813 -20.23 11.28 -21.41
N PRO A 814 -21.22 10.50 -21.92
CA PRO A 814 -21.73 10.72 -23.26
C PRO A 814 -22.48 12.07 -23.31
N VAL A 815 -21.93 13.01 -24.07
CA VAL A 815 -22.59 14.28 -24.40
C VAL A 815 -23.86 13.94 -25.20
N ALA A 816 -25.00 14.48 -24.77
CA ALA A 816 -26.29 14.31 -25.44
C ALA A 816 -26.22 14.79 -26.90
N SER A 817 -26.00 13.86 -27.83
CA SER A 817 -26.21 14.05 -29.26
C SER A 817 -27.30 13.10 -29.73
N ASN A 818 -28.33 13.66 -30.36
CA ASN A 818 -29.51 13.00 -30.93
C ASN A 818 -29.28 11.62 -31.57
N TYR A 819 -29.35 10.55 -30.76
CA TYR A 819 -29.58 9.20 -31.25
C TYR A 819 -30.86 8.65 -30.62
N LYS A 820 -31.81 8.29 -31.48
CA LYS A 820 -32.98 7.50 -31.09
C LYS A 820 -32.48 6.18 -30.50
N LEU A 821 -32.82 5.89 -29.24
CA LEU A 821 -32.65 4.57 -28.67
C LEU A 821 -33.47 3.56 -29.48
N THR A 822 -32.79 2.68 -30.20
CA THR A 822 -33.35 1.41 -30.67
C THR A 822 -33.00 0.32 -29.68
N THR A 823 -34.04 -0.31 -29.13
CA THR A 823 -33.99 -1.52 -28.31
C THR A 823 -33.53 -2.72 -29.13
N THR A 824 -32.22 -3.01 -29.14
CA THR A 824 -31.65 -4.37 -29.28
C THR A 824 -30.12 -4.35 -29.17
N THR A 825 -29.58 -4.66 -27.99
CA THR A 825 -28.39 -5.53 -27.81
C THR A 825 -28.17 -5.77 -26.32
N THR A 826 -28.76 -6.83 -25.80
CA THR A 826 -28.23 -7.61 -24.69
C THR A 826 -27.03 -8.40 -25.19
N ASP A 827 -25.83 -8.12 -24.68
CA ASP A 827 -24.80 -9.15 -24.52
C ASP A 827 -23.88 -8.83 -23.35
N HIS A 828 -23.46 -9.91 -22.71
CA HIS A 828 -22.74 -9.98 -21.45
C HIS A 828 -21.33 -9.39 -21.50
N PHE A 829 -20.88 -8.89 -20.34
CA PHE A 829 -19.48 -8.66 -19.99
C PHE A 829 -18.62 -9.89 -20.32
N ALA A 830 -17.70 -9.75 -21.26
CA ALA A 830 -16.57 -10.66 -21.48
C ALA A 830 -15.27 -9.87 -21.29
N TYR A 831 -14.78 -9.81 -20.05
CA TYR A 831 -13.62 -8.99 -19.66
C TYR A 831 -12.25 -9.67 -19.91
N ASP A 832 -12.21 -10.94 -20.30
CA ASP A 832 -10.95 -11.70 -20.40
C ASP A 832 -10.36 -11.80 -21.83
N ALA A 833 -11.18 -11.72 -22.87
CA ALA A 833 -10.70 -11.95 -24.24
C ALA A 833 -10.00 -10.73 -24.88
N GLU A 834 -10.40 -9.51 -24.52
CA GLU A 834 -9.79 -8.27 -25.04
C GLU A 834 -8.46 -7.91 -24.35
N MET A 835 -8.25 -8.39 -23.11
CA MET A 835 -6.96 -8.28 -22.41
C MET A 835 -5.88 -9.16 -23.06
N SER A 836 -6.26 -10.32 -23.58
CA SER A 836 -5.36 -11.26 -24.26
C SER A 836 -4.83 -10.71 -25.60
N THR A 837 -5.68 -10.04 -26.37
CA THR A 837 -5.31 -9.45 -27.66
C THR A 837 -4.57 -8.12 -27.48
N MET A 838 -4.91 -7.29 -26.49
CA MET A 838 -4.17 -6.06 -26.19
C MET A 838 -2.78 -6.29 -25.58
N ASN A 839 -2.54 -7.43 -24.93
CA ASN A 839 -1.21 -7.78 -24.40
C ASN A 839 -0.29 -8.42 -25.43
N ARG A 840 -0.79 -8.86 -26.60
CA ARG A 840 0.03 -9.49 -27.64
C ARG A 840 0.72 -8.51 -28.59
N ASP A 841 0.19 -7.29 -28.71
CA ASP A 841 0.66 -6.28 -29.67
C ASP A 841 1.43 -5.11 -29.02
N LYS A 842 1.79 -5.23 -27.73
CA LYS A 842 2.71 -4.28 -27.09
C LYS A 842 4.15 -4.75 -27.27
N ASP A 843 4.86 -4.10 -28.19
CA ASP A 843 6.31 -4.06 -28.29
C ASP A 843 6.91 -3.82 -26.88
N THR A 844 7.58 -4.84 -26.33
CA THR A 844 8.04 -4.91 -24.93
C THR A 844 9.37 -4.18 -24.69
N SER A 845 9.79 -3.30 -25.60
CA SER A 845 11.13 -2.69 -25.56
C SER A 845 11.24 -1.32 -24.88
N HIS A 846 10.15 -0.71 -24.38
CA HIS A 846 10.25 0.60 -23.72
C HIS A 846 9.32 0.81 -22.50
N PHE A 847 9.96 1.03 -21.34
CA PHE A 847 9.45 1.57 -20.07
C PHE A 847 8.43 0.71 -19.28
N ARG A 848 8.95 -0.18 -18.42
CA ARG A 848 8.31 -0.48 -17.13
C ARG A 848 8.69 0.61 -16.12
N LYS A 849 7.94 1.71 -16.08
CA LYS A 849 7.86 2.51 -14.85
C LYS A 849 6.90 1.77 -13.91
N ARG A 850 7.30 1.57 -12.65
CA ARG A 850 6.39 1.16 -11.58
C ARG A 850 5.21 2.13 -11.59
N ASP A 851 4.05 1.67 -12.03
CA ASP A 851 2.83 2.47 -12.03
C ASP A 851 2.35 2.62 -10.57
N SER A 852 1.95 3.83 -10.22
CA SER A 852 1.40 4.22 -8.90
C SER A 852 0.20 3.37 -8.45
N TYR A 853 -0.39 2.59 -9.36
CA TYR A 853 -1.42 1.61 -9.06
C TYR A 853 -0.87 0.38 -8.30
N SER A 854 0.36 -0.04 -8.56
CA SER A 854 1.02 -1.13 -7.85
C SER A 854 1.37 -0.72 -6.40
N GLU A 855 1.87 0.51 -6.20
CA GLU A 855 2.08 1.09 -4.87
C GLU A 855 0.76 1.23 -4.09
N TYR A 856 -0.34 1.51 -4.78
CA TYR A 856 -1.68 1.60 -4.20
C TYR A 856 -2.25 0.24 -3.78
N VAL A 857 -2.03 -0.82 -4.57
CA VAL A 857 -2.45 -2.19 -4.20
C VAL A 857 -1.66 -2.69 -2.99
N GLU A 858 -0.36 -2.40 -2.91
CA GLU A 858 0.44 -2.69 -1.71
C GLU A 858 0.03 -1.84 -0.50
N ALA A 859 -0.26 -0.55 -0.67
CA ALA A 859 -0.76 0.30 0.40
C ALA A 859 -2.10 -0.20 0.95
N ARG A 860 -2.99 -0.69 0.07
CA ARG A 860 -4.26 -1.33 0.44
C ARG A 860 -4.04 -2.66 1.16
N ALA A 861 -3.07 -3.47 0.74
CA ALA A 861 -2.71 -4.71 1.44
C ALA A 861 -2.12 -4.44 2.84
N ARG A 862 -1.32 -3.36 2.99
CA ARG A 862 -0.78 -2.92 4.29
C ARG A 862 -1.85 -2.32 5.21
N PHE A 863 -2.80 -1.54 4.67
CA PHE A 863 -3.94 -1.02 5.44
C PHE A 863 -4.92 -2.12 5.87
N SER A 864 -5.17 -3.12 5.01
CA SER A 864 -6.04 -4.25 5.32
C SER A 864 -5.44 -5.16 6.42
N LYS A 865 -4.11 -5.29 6.51
CA LYS A 865 -3.42 -5.99 7.60
C LYS A 865 -3.49 -5.28 8.96
N MET A 866 -3.71 -3.96 9.00
CA MET A 866 -3.93 -3.24 10.27
C MET A 866 -5.35 -3.42 10.83
N HIS A 867 -6.30 -3.92 10.04
CA HIS A 867 -7.68 -4.17 10.47
C HIS A 867 -7.93 -5.62 10.94
N SER A 868 -6.89 -6.47 10.99
CA SER A 868 -7.01 -7.86 11.49
C SER A 868 -6.39 -8.08 12.87
N VAL A 869 -6.19 -7.02 13.66
CA VAL A 869 -5.82 -7.12 15.08
C VAL A 869 -6.88 -6.40 15.92
N THR A 870 -8.05 -7.04 16.02
CA THR A 870 -8.95 -7.06 17.19
C THR A 870 -9.89 -8.23 17.02
#